data_AF-A0A843BSJ4-F1
#
_entry.id   AF-A0A843BSJ4-F1
#
_cell.length_a   1.000
_cell.length_b   1.000
_cell.length_c   1.000
_cell.angle_alpha   90.00
_cell.angle_beta   90.00
_cell.angle_gamma   90.00
#
_symmetry.space_group_name_H-M   'P 1'
#
loop_
_entity.id
_entity.type
_entity.pdbx_description
1 polymer ?
#
loop_
_entity_poly.entity_id
_entity_poly.type
_entity_poly.pdbx_seq_one_letter_code
_entity_poly.pdbx_strand_id
1 'polypeptide(L)'
;MICITSLQITYAETEFEFKFGSSGSGNDNLNNPTDVILDNNGKTIYVVDSNNNRINVFDDDGDYDFKYGTFCDITTIQDCNDNADGADDDGDGQFNGPISITRDSFGKYYVVDSDNDRVQIFDDYGEFQTKFGSSDSGNDDYLGTTKGVAVQDSTRDIFVSNIDNDSISVFDSTGDFLFDFDLFDGNDDFKNPTNMVIDNSEEMLYVSDSGNDRIIVFELVDGTTCPNGTVESVDGVCFVKKFGSAGSGDGKFDDPTGLAFDSTNNLLYIADTDNNRIQVFQITEEDTCPNGTKKIVDGVCFIEEFGSTGTSDGKFDSPMGIALDTTNDLLFVADSDNDRIQAFRLDIEAQATVPNKPENPEALPVSPTSIVVLWEEPELADNVPEISGYKIEYKISGENFAVIQEDTKNILTSFIHQGLDSKETYFYRIYAINSEGTSSVSSLTSTKPGHSITPVGLTATAISPNQVRLSWLPPSETFGQSISNYEIKQELGPGVYDKIGTTNGGTTAFIISDLDTDNEYTYAVSATIGFGSTGESNSASVTPRENSEYTDYSTSTSTQATVSTPPIKLTASSVSSTQNNLSWSPPSDDGDSPIKGYKVEAKEESSSFITLVEDTKSTSRSYSHKNIDADTKYTYRVSAINSVGVSEPSNQVSVSPTTTTPQISPIGKLTIDEGKLLSFTVKLSDSSIKDVSFSLKNNPPSGAKIISSSGLFSWTPSDSDGGNTYNFDVVVKEGSTTIDRETITIVVNDVKNTEPEETEPKDTEPEELGIAPFVDESKDPQSYVDRYNNEA
;
A
#
# COMPACT_ATOMS: atom_id res chain seq x y z
N MET A 1 7.58 22.09 14.92
CA MET A 1 8.44 21.27 14.05
C MET A 1 7.54 20.16 13.55
N ILE A 2 6.95 20.38 12.39
CA ILE A 2 6.04 19.44 11.73
C ILE A 2 6.97 18.44 11.07
N CYS A 3 7.01 17.20 11.57
CA CYS A 3 7.75 16.15 10.90
C CYS A 3 6.81 15.60 9.83
N ILE A 4 6.96 16.11 8.60
CA ILE A 4 6.39 15.46 7.43
C ILE A 4 7.25 14.22 7.23
N THR A 5 6.69 13.04 7.50
CA THR A 5 7.33 11.78 7.14
C THR A 5 7.31 11.71 5.62
N SER A 6 8.47 11.92 4.99
CA SER A 6 8.67 11.69 3.56
C SER A 6 8.24 10.25 3.23
N LEU A 7 7.43 10.07 2.19
CA LEU A 7 7.29 8.77 1.55
C LEU A 7 8.70 8.24 1.26
N GLN A 8 8.99 7.01 1.71
CA GLN A 8 10.19 6.30 1.32
C GLN A 8 9.81 5.42 0.14
N ILE A 9 10.52 5.62 -0.97
CA ILE A 9 10.37 4.81 -2.18
C ILE A 9 11.62 3.95 -2.26
N THR A 10 11.44 2.63 -2.29
CA THR A 10 12.49 1.67 -2.58
C THR A 10 12.32 1.22 -4.02
N TYR A 11 13.30 1.53 -4.86
CA TYR A 11 13.32 1.16 -6.27
C TYR A 11 13.96 -0.23 -6.38
N ALA A 12 13.22 -1.22 -6.88
CA ALA A 12 13.82 -2.48 -7.32
C ALA A 12 14.49 -2.29 -8.68
N GLU A 13 15.37 -3.21 -9.09
CA GLU A 13 16.05 -3.08 -10.38
C GLU A 13 15.02 -3.18 -11.52
N THR A 14 15.07 -2.23 -12.45
CA THR A 14 14.25 -2.25 -13.66
C THR A 14 14.49 -3.55 -14.46
N GLU A 15 13.45 -4.34 -14.71
CA GLU A 15 13.55 -5.63 -15.40
C GLU A 15 13.04 -5.55 -16.85
N PHE A 16 13.72 -6.24 -17.77
CA PHE A 16 13.24 -6.38 -19.16
C PHE A 16 11.97 -7.23 -19.21
N GLU A 17 10.92 -6.73 -19.86
CA GLU A 17 9.65 -7.45 -20.00
C GLU A 17 9.54 -8.08 -21.40
N PHE A 18 9.56 -7.26 -22.44
CA PHE A 18 9.48 -7.72 -23.83
C PHE A 18 10.10 -6.73 -24.82
N LYS A 19 10.14 -7.11 -26.10
CA LYS A 19 10.57 -6.25 -27.20
C LYS A 19 9.82 -6.56 -28.48
N PHE A 20 9.73 -5.57 -29.35
CA PHE A 20 9.15 -5.70 -30.67
C PHE A 20 9.87 -4.79 -31.68
N GLY A 21 9.58 -5.00 -32.96
CA GLY A 21 10.35 -4.42 -34.05
C GLY A 21 11.55 -5.28 -34.45
N SER A 22 11.96 -5.11 -35.70
CA SER A 22 13.20 -5.66 -36.24
C SER A 22 13.61 -4.89 -37.49
N SER A 23 14.90 -4.84 -37.80
CA SER A 23 15.45 -4.13 -38.95
C SER A 23 14.70 -4.43 -40.26
N GLY A 24 14.17 -3.40 -40.92
CA GLY A 24 13.58 -3.51 -42.24
C GLY A 24 12.53 -2.44 -42.54
N SER A 25 11.76 -2.64 -43.60
CA SER A 25 10.71 -1.72 -44.06
C SER A 25 9.32 -2.37 -44.18
N GLY A 26 9.17 -3.61 -43.69
CA GLY A 26 7.87 -4.27 -43.53
C GLY A 26 6.99 -3.56 -42.49
N ASN A 27 5.76 -4.04 -42.31
CA ASN A 27 4.78 -3.37 -41.44
C ASN A 27 5.21 -3.38 -39.97
N ASP A 28 5.73 -4.50 -39.49
CA ASP A 28 6.24 -4.74 -38.13
C ASP A 28 7.75 -4.49 -38.00
N ASN A 29 8.41 -4.11 -39.09
CA ASN A 29 9.82 -3.74 -39.07
C ASN A 29 10.01 -2.27 -38.72
N LEU A 30 11.15 -1.96 -38.10
CA LEU A 30 11.60 -0.60 -37.82
C LEU A 30 12.97 -0.37 -38.48
N ASN A 31 13.32 0.90 -38.68
CA ASN A 31 14.62 1.35 -39.15
C ASN A 31 14.93 2.70 -38.50
N ASN A 32 15.85 2.70 -37.55
CA ASN A 32 16.19 3.85 -36.71
C ASN A 32 14.96 4.48 -36.03
N PRO A 33 14.27 3.74 -35.13
CA PRO A 33 13.17 4.31 -34.36
C PRO A 33 13.70 5.40 -33.41
N THR A 34 13.34 6.66 -33.61
CA THR A 34 13.94 7.79 -32.88
C THR A 34 13.13 8.27 -31.69
N ASP A 35 11.82 8.01 -31.69
CA ASP A 35 10.91 8.42 -30.61
C ASP A 35 9.75 7.44 -30.44
N VAL A 36 9.18 7.41 -29.24
CA VAL A 36 8.03 6.56 -28.90
C VAL A 36 7.12 7.29 -27.92
N ILE A 37 5.81 7.19 -28.12
CA ILE A 37 4.79 7.69 -27.17
C ILE A 37 3.63 6.72 -27.05
N LEU A 38 2.78 6.94 -26.05
CA LEU A 38 1.58 6.14 -25.78
C LEU A 38 0.30 6.99 -25.93
N ASP A 39 -0.83 6.31 -26.14
CA ASP A 39 -2.14 6.93 -25.96
C ASP A 39 -2.50 7.15 -24.47
N ASN A 40 -3.61 7.84 -24.21
CA ASN A 40 -4.09 8.14 -22.86
C ASN A 40 -4.36 6.92 -21.96
N ASN A 41 -4.47 5.72 -22.53
CA ASN A 41 -4.81 4.51 -21.79
C ASN A 41 -3.63 3.51 -21.72
N GLY A 42 -2.46 3.88 -22.27
CA GLY A 42 -1.31 2.99 -22.41
C GLY A 42 -1.54 1.83 -23.39
N LYS A 43 -2.63 1.88 -24.20
CA LYS A 43 -3.07 0.74 -25.02
C LYS A 43 -2.46 0.72 -26.41
N THR A 44 -2.03 1.88 -26.87
CA THR A 44 -1.55 2.07 -28.24
C THR A 44 -0.19 2.74 -28.17
N ILE A 45 0.79 2.16 -28.85
CA ILE A 45 2.18 2.62 -28.91
C ILE A 45 2.44 3.21 -30.29
N TYR A 46 2.88 4.46 -30.34
CA TYR A 46 3.23 5.17 -31.57
C TYR A 46 4.75 5.31 -31.62
N VAL A 47 5.36 4.81 -32.71
CA VAL A 47 6.81 4.78 -32.90
C VAL A 47 7.17 5.60 -34.13
N VAL A 48 8.07 6.57 -33.96
CA VAL A 48 8.67 7.31 -35.06
C VAL A 48 9.71 6.43 -35.73
N ASP A 49 9.38 5.88 -36.89
CA ASP A 49 10.25 5.01 -37.70
C ASP A 49 10.97 5.85 -38.76
N SER A 50 12.01 6.55 -38.29
CA SER A 50 12.58 7.72 -38.96
C SER A 50 13.08 7.43 -40.37
N ASN A 51 13.93 6.40 -40.55
CA ASN A 51 14.49 6.10 -41.86
C ASN A 51 13.49 5.46 -42.83
N ASN A 52 12.33 5.00 -42.33
CA ASN A 52 11.23 4.53 -43.16
C ASN A 52 10.18 5.64 -43.41
N ASN A 53 10.41 6.86 -42.92
CA ASN A 53 9.56 8.02 -43.13
C ASN A 53 8.09 7.78 -42.74
N ARG A 54 7.86 7.22 -41.54
CA ARG A 54 6.50 6.89 -41.07
C ARG A 54 6.39 6.90 -39.56
N ILE A 55 5.15 6.92 -39.08
CA ILE A 55 4.80 6.49 -37.73
C ILE A 55 4.21 5.08 -37.83
N ASN A 56 4.77 4.12 -37.10
CA ASN A 56 4.14 2.82 -36.91
C ASN A 56 3.38 2.81 -35.59
N VAL A 57 2.22 2.17 -35.62
CA VAL A 57 1.32 2.08 -34.47
C VAL A 57 1.17 0.61 -34.10
N PHE A 58 1.35 0.32 -32.82
CA PHE A 58 1.31 -1.01 -32.23
C PHE A 58 0.31 -1.04 -31.06
N ASP A 59 -0.22 -2.21 -30.76
CA ASP A 59 -0.96 -2.47 -29.52
C ASP A 59 0.01 -2.52 -28.32
N ASP A 60 -0.53 -2.52 -27.09
CA ASP A 60 0.20 -2.59 -25.82
C ASP A 60 1.11 -3.81 -25.67
N ASP A 61 0.79 -4.92 -26.34
CA ASP A 61 1.63 -6.13 -26.39
C ASP A 61 2.72 -6.08 -27.50
N GLY A 62 2.83 -4.97 -28.25
CA GLY A 62 3.82 -4.78 -29.32
C GLY A 62 3.45 -5.37 -30.69
N ASP A 63 2.20 -5.82 -30.85
CA ASP A 63 1.66 -6.30 -32.12
C ASP A 63 1.33 -5.12 -33.06
N TYR A 64 1.66 -5.26 -34.35
CA TYR A 64 1.40 -4.21 -35.35
C TYR A 64 -0.10 -3.98 -35.55
N ASP A 65 -0.53 -2.71 -35.50
CA ASP A 65 -1.89 -2.29 -35.84
C ASP A 65 -1.95 -1.60 -37.22
N PHE A 66 -1.45 -0.37 -37.32
CA PHE A 66 -1.41 0.40 -38.57
C PHE A 66 -0.18 1.30 -38.70
N LYS A 67 -0.10 2.06 -39.80
CA LYS A 67 0.94 3.06 -40.04
C LYS A 67 0.40 4.24 -40.84
N TYR A 68 1.02 5.40 -40.69
CA TYR A 68 0.72 6.58 -41.48
C TYR A 68 2.00 7.39 -41.79
N GLY A 69 1.92 8.35 -42.70
CA GLY A 69 3.07 9.20 -43.04
C GLY A 69 3.94 8.74 -44.21
N THR A 70 3.70 7.55 -44.78
CA THR A 70 4.57 6.96 -45.81
C THR A 70 4.49 7.64 -47.18
N PHE A 71 5.62 7.73 -47.89
CA PHE A 71 5.68 8.10 -49.30
C PHE A 71 4.96 7.07 -50.20
N CYS A 72 3.97 7.51 -50.99
CA CYS A 72 3.24 6.64 -51.91
C CYS A 72 3.84 6.69 -53.33
N ASP A 73 4.48 5.61 -53.79
CA ASP A 73 4.81 5.43 -55.21
C ASP A 73 3.52 5.14 -55.99
N ILE A 74 2.99 6.19 -56.63
CA ILE A 74 1.67 6.22 -57.29
C ILE A 74 1.52 5.24 -58.47
N THR A 75 2.57 4.48 -58.80
CA THR A 75 2.58 3.59 -59.98
C THR A 75 1.95 2.22 -59.75
N THR A 76 1.75 1.76 -58.50
CA THR A 76 1.06 0.50 -58.22
C THR A 76 0.26 0.53 -56.90
N ILE A 77 -1.07 0.47 -57.02
CA ILE A 77 -2.11 0.26 -55.98
C ILE A 77 -2.74 1.56 -55.44
N GLN A 78 -4.07 1.50 -55.38
CA GLN A 78 -5.03 2.57 -55.20
C GLN A 78 -5.68 2.40 -53.83
N ASP A 79 -5.03 2.94 -52.79
CA ASP A 79 -5.62 3.40 -51.50
C ASP A 79 -4.47 3.97 -50.63
N CYS A 80 -4.12 5.24 -50.88
CA CYS A 80 -3.39 6.09 -49.95
C CYS A 80 -4.41 7.13 -49.49
N ASN A 81 -4.78 7.14 -48.21
CA ASN A 81 -5.95 7.89 -47.78
C ASN A 81 -5.73 9.40 -48.05
N ASP A 82 -6.65 9.95 -48.82
CA ASP A 82 -6.50 11.01 -49.83
C ASP A 82 -6.52 12.42 -49.22
N ASN A 83 -5.60 13.30 -49.65
CA ASN A 83 -5.96 14.69 -49.95
C ASN A 83 -5.03 15.25 -51.04
N ALA A 84 -5.42 14.97 -52.27
CA ALA A 84 -4.82 15.44 -53.51
C ALA A 84 -4.64 16.97 -53.63
N ASP A 85 -3.37 17.41 -53.73
CA ASP A 85 -2.93 18.31 -54.81
C ASP A 85 -1.46 18.06 -55.22
N GLY A 86 -1.26 17.69 -56.49
CA GLY A 86 0.04 17.32 -57.01
C GLY A 86 0.88 18.52 -57.46
N ALA A 87 2.15 18.54 -57.07
CA ALA A 87 3.31 18.55 -57.98
C ALA A 87 4.59 18.67 -57.14
N ASP A 88 5.48 17.68 -57.27
CA ASP A 88 6.90 17.64 -56.84
C ASP A 88 7.18 17.95 -55.34
N ASP A 89 7.75 16.97 -54.63
CA ASP A 89 8.32 17.05 -53.26
C ASP A 89 7.30 17.05 -52.06
N ASP A 90 7.35 15.97 -51.25
CA ASP A 90 6.62 15.65 -49.98
C ASP A 90 5.36 16.46 -49.56
N GLY A 91 4.17 15.90 -49.88
CA GLY A 91 2.86 16.52 -49.61
C GLY A 91 2.41 16.51 -48.15
N ASP A 92 1.22 17.07 -47.89
CA ASP A 92 0.56 17.06 -46.57
C ASP A 92 0.30 15.62 -46.09
N GLY A 93 0.63 15.33 -44.84
CA GLY A 93 0.47 14.00 -44.26
C GLY A 93 1.55 12.98 -44.64
N GLN A 94 2.60 13.39 -45.36
CA GLN A 94 3.79 12.57 -45.65
C GLN A 94 5.00 13.10 -44.88
N PHE A 95 5.89 12.22 -44.45
CA PHE A 95 7.12 12.59 -43.74
C PHE A 95 8.37 12.37 -44.58
N ASN A 96 9.41 13.13 -44.24
CA ASN A 96 10.78 12.91 -44.64
C ASN A 96 11.69 13.12 -43.41
N GLY A 97 12.29 12.06 -42.91
CA GLY A 97 13.08 12.08 -41.68
C GLY A 97 12.28 12.54 -40.45
N PRO A 98 11.09 11.97 -40.16
CA PRO A 98 10.40 12.30 -38.91
C PRO A 98 11.28 11.87 -37.74
N ILE A 99 11.37 12.68 -36.69
CA ILE A 99 12.33 12.42 -35.60
C ILE A 99 11.75 12.43 -34.20
N SER A 100 10.67 13.17 -33.95
CA SER A 100 10.02 13.24 -32.65
C SER A 100 8.51 13.33 -32.79
N ILE A 101 7.81 12.82 -31.78
CA ILE A 101 6.36 12.85 -31.70
C ILE A 101 5.93 13.20 -30.27
N THR A 102 4.90 14.02 -30.14
CA THR A 102 4.22 14.22 -28.85
C THR A 102 2.71 14.28 -29.04
N ARG A 103 1.96 14.30 -27.94
CA ARG A 103 0.51 14.30 -27.94
C ARG A 103 -0.04 15.24 -26.87
N ASP A 104 -1.10 15.96 -27.21
CA ASP A 104 -1.84 16.78 -26.24
C ASP A 104 -2.95 15.97 -25.51
N SER A 105 -3.45 16.49 -24.39
CA SER A 105 -4.58 15.90 -23.66
C SER A 105 -5.89 15.76 -24.46
N PHE A 106 -5.96 16.34 -25.67
CA PHE A 106 -7.12 16.34 -26.55
C PHE A 106 -7.03 15.31 -27.69
N GLY A 107 -5.94 14.54 -27.77
CA GLY A 107 -5.77 13.51 -28.79
C GLY A 107 -5.22 14.01 -30.13
N LYS A 108 -4.49 15.14 -30.12
CA LYS A 108 -3.71 15.60 -31.28
C LYS A 108 -2.26 15.14 -31.15
N TYR A 109 -1.73 14.63 -32.24
CA TYR A 109 -0.35 14.15 -32.35
C TYR A 109 0.45 15.14 -33.16
N TYR A 110 1.59 15.55 -32.65
CA TYR A 110 2.47 16.54 -33.25
C TYR A 110 3.75 15.81 -33.64
N VAL A 111 4.03 15.73 -34.93
CA VAL A 111 5.18 15.01 -35.46
C VAL A 111 6.15 16.02 -36.06
N VAL A 112 7.39 15.98 -35.60
CA VAL A 112 8.50 16.75 -36.17
C VAL A 112 8.97 16.06 -37.44
N ASP A 113 8.74 16.71 -38.58
CA ASP A 113 9.13 16.28 -39.91
C ASP A 113 10.43 16.99 -40.30
N SER A 114 11.54 16.49 -39.75
CA SER A 114 12.80 17.22 -39.59
C SER A 114 13.39 17.70 -40.92
N ASP A 115 13.45 16.83 -41.94
CA ASP A 115 14.05 17.20 -43.24
C ASP A 115 13.16 18.15 -44.07
N ASN A 116 11.92 18.37 -43.62
CA ASN A 116 10.97 19.31 -44.21
C ASN A 116 10.80 20.59 -43.37
N ASP A 117 11.61 20.77 -42.31
CA ASP A 117 11.61 21.95 -41.44
C ASP A 117 10.20 22.32 -40.91
N ARG A 118 9.37 21.32 -40.58
CA ARG A 118 7.96 21.53 -40.21
C ARG A 118 7.48 20.59 -39.11
N VAL A 119 6.43 21.01 -38.42
CA VAL A 119 5.64 20.14 -37.55
C VAL A 119 4.29 19.87 -38.21
N GLN A 120 3.90 18.61 -38.25
CA GLN A 120 2.60 18.18 -38.77
C GLN A 120 1.72 17.64 -37.64
N ILE A 121 0.45 18.00 -37.66
CA ILE A 121 -0.54 17.62 -36.65
C ILE A 121 -1.49 16.57 -37.20
N PHE A 122 -1.71 15.50 -36.45
CA PHE A 122 -2.59 14.37 -36.77
C PHE A 122 -3.63 14.15 -35.67
N ASP A 123 -4.69 13.40 -35.97
CA ASP A 123 -5.59 12.85 -34.96
C ASP A 123 -5.23 11.41 -34.57
N ASP A 124 -6.00 10.81 -33.65
CA ASP A 124 -5.78 9.44 -33.14
C ASP A 124 -5.79 8.36 -34.24
N TYR A 125 -6.32 8.63 -35.43
CA TYR A 125 -6.35 7.70 -36.56
C TYR A 125 -5.20 7.93 -37.56
N GLY A 126 -4.29 8.87 -37.27
CA GLY A 126 -3.22 9.25 -38.17
C GLY A 126 -3.69 10.08 -39.36
N GLU A 127 -4.87 10.71 -39.29
CA GLU A 127 -5.33 11.63 -40.34
C GLU A 127 -4.72 13.02 -40.17
N PHE A 128 -4.09 13.53 -41.23
CA PHE A 128 -3.49 14.86 -41.26
C PHE A 128 -4.53 15.96 -40.99
N GLN A 129 -4.17 16.90 -40.12
CA GLN A 129 -5.04 18.01 -39.70
C GLN A 129 -4.52 19.35 -40.20
N THR A 130 -3.27 19.67 -39.91
CA THR A 130 -2.61 20.92 -40.29
C THR A 130 -1.09 20.78 -40.13
N LYS A 131 -0.36 21.79 -40.55
CA LYS A 131 1.09 21.92 -40.37
C LYS A 131 1.49 23.36 -40.11
N PHE A 132 2.65 23.55 -39.51
CA PHE A 132 3.28 24.85 -39.34
C PHE A 132 4.81 24.70 -39.37
N GLY A 133 5.51 25.83 -39.47
CA GLY A 133 6.97 25.88 -39.64
C GLY A 133 7.39 26.20 -41.07
N SER A 134 8.60 26.74 -41.21
CA SER A 134 9.19 27.16 -42.47
C SER A 134 10.66 26.79 -42.57
N SER A 135 11.10 26.48 -43.80
CA SER A 135 12.50 26.32 -44.19
C SER A 135 13.17 27.66 -44.55
N ASP A 136 12.41 28.77 -44.59
CA ASP A 136 12.94 30.11 -44.90
C ASP A 136 13.43 30.78 -43.62
N SER A 137 14.74 30.87 -43.44
CA SER A 137 15.40 31.50 -42.27
C SER A 137 15.09 33.00 -42.11
N GLY A 138 14.35 33.60 -43.05
CA GLY A 138 13.83 34.96 -42.94
C GLY A 138 12.42 35.07 -42.34
N ASN A 139 11.74 33.95 -42.10
CA ASN A 139 10.42 33.90 -41.47
C ASN A 139 10.53 33.71 -39.95
N ASP A 140 9.56 34.21 -39.21
CA ASP A 140 9.51 34.08 -37.74
C ASP A 140 9.15 32.65 -37.29
N ASP A 141 8.44 31.89 -38.12
CA ASP A 141 8.18 30.46 -37.95
C ASP A 141 9.30 29.54 -38.49
N TYR A 142 10.52 30.06 -38.69
CA TYR A 142 11.65 29.23 -39.13
C TYR A 142 11.98 28.16 -38.10
N LEU A 143 11.92 26.90 -38.53
CA LEU A 143 12.16 25.75 -37.68
C LEU A 143 13.52 25.10 -37.94
N GLY A 144 14.05 25.20 -39.16
CA GLY A 144 15.34 24.58 -39.53
C GLY A 144 15.40 23.10 -39.13
N THR A 145 16.61 22.62 -38.82
CA THR A 145 16.78 21.26 -38.30
C THR A 145 16.13 21.13 -36.93
N THR A 146 14.91 20.62 -36.88
CA THR A 146 14.13 20.43 -35.65
C THR A 146 14.31 19.03 -35.08
N LYS A 147 14.36 18.90 -33.76
CA LYS A 147 14.67 17.62 -33.09
C LYS A 147 13.62 17.12 -32.11
N GLY A 148 12.88 17.99 -31.44
CA GLY A 148 11.94 17.61 -30.39
C GLY A 148 10.76 18.55 -30.31
N VAL A 149 9.66 18.03 -29.78
CA VAL A 149 8.39 18.75 -29.63
C VAL A 149 7.75 18.42 -28.29
N ALA A 150 7.20 19.42 -27.61
CA ALA A 150 6.39 19.25 -26.40
C ALA A 150 5.17 20.18 -26.46
N VAL A 151 4.07 19.79 -25.81
CA VAL A 151 2.85 20.61 -25.78
C VAL A 151 2.42 20.83 -24.33
N GLN A 152 2.22 22.10 -23.97
CA GLN A 152 1.68 22.48 -22.67
C GLN A 152 0.16 22.33 -22.69
N ASP A 153 -0.42 21.53 -21.81
CA ASP A 153 -1.86 21.23 -21.83
C ASP A 153 -2.74 22.43 -21.46
N SER A 154 -2.28 23.29 -20.55
CA SER A 154 -3.05 24.41 -20.01
C SER A 154 -3.28 25.52 -21.05
N THR A 155 -2.24 25.88 -21.80
CA THR A 155 -2.27 26.93 -22.84
C THR A 155 -2.45 26.36 -24.25
N ARG A 156 -2.07 25.10 -24.46
CA ARG A 156 -1.88 24.45 -25.77
C ARG A 156 -0.75 25.07 -26.60
N ASP A 157 0.21 25.70 -25.94
CA ASP A 157 1.42 26.18 -26.59
C ASP A 157 2.34 24.99 -26.93
N ILE A 158 2.97 25.09 -28.10
CA ILE A 158 3.77 24.05 -28.72
C ILE A 158 5.22 24.51 -28.71
N PHE A 159 6.07 23.77 -28.02
CA PHE A 159 7.50 24.02 -27.90
C PHE A 159 8.22 23.13 -28.90
N VAL A 160 9.08 23.71 -29.74
CA VAL A 160 9.84 23.00 -30.76
C VAL A 160 11.31 23.36 -30.63
N SER A 161 12.18 22.36 -30.48
CA SER A 161 13.63 22.58 -30.42
C SER A 161 14.22 22.76 -31.81
N ASN A 162 15.11 23.73 -31.96
CA ASN A 162 15.83 24.06 -33.18
C ASN A 162 17.33 24.00 -32.91
N ILE A 163 18.05 23.12 -33.64
CA ILE A 163 19.49 22.95 -33.45
C ILE A 163 20.32 23.85 -34.38
N ASP A 164 19.73 24.48 -35.39
CA ASP A 164 20.48 25.38 -36.29
C ASP A 164 20.84 26.70 -35.59
N ASN A 165 19.99 27.12 -34.65
CA ASN A 165 20.14 28.35 -33.87
C ASN A 165 20.26 28.11 -32.36
N ASP A 166 20.36 26.86 -31.92
CA ASP A 166 20.43 26.46 -30.51
C ASP A 166 19.30 27.10 -29.66
N SER A 167 18.05 26.98 -30.10
CA SER A 167 16.91 27.60 -29.43
C SER A 167 15.68 26.69 -29.29
N ILE A 168 14.70 27.16 -28.50
CA ILE A 168 13.35 26.61 -28.50
C ILE A 168 12.40 27.67 -29.04
N SER A 169 11.65 27.32 -30.07
CA SER A 169 10.59 28.15 -30.64
C SER A 169 9.24 27.73 -30.06
N VAL A 170 8.42 28.70 -29.69
CA VAL A 170 7.10 28.50 -29.10
C VAL A 170 6.02 28.99 -30.06
N PHE A 171 5.01 28.16 -30.28
CA PHE A 171 3.88 28.42 -31.17
C PHE A 171 2.57 28.26 -30.38
N ASP A 172 1.53 28.96 -30.79
CA ASP A 172 0.21 28.73 -30.21
C ASP A 172 -0.44 27.45 -30.77
N SER A 173 -1.61 27.10 -30.23
CA SER A 173 -2.36 25.92 -30.66
C SER A 173 -2.78 25.87 -32.13
N THR A 174 -2.68 26.98 -32.86
CA THR A 174 -2.96 27.09 -34.30
C THR A 174 -1.71 26.97 -35.17
N GLY A 175 -0.52 26.99 -34.55
CA GLY A 175 0.78 26.96 -35.22
C GLY A 175 1.32 28.36 -35.54
N ASP A 176 0.73 29.43 -34.99
CA ASP A 176 1.26 30.78 -35.14
C ASP A 176 2.43 30.98 -34.17
N PHE A 177 3.54 31.53 -34.67
CA PHE A 177 4.74 31.79 -33.86
C PHE A 177 4.47 32.81 -32.74
N LEU A 178 4.92 32.50 -31.54
CA LEU A 178 4.82 33.37 -30.36
C LEU A 178 6.16 34.05 -30.06
N PHE A 179 7.17 33.25 -29.71
CA PHE A 179 8.52 33.71 -29.38
C PHE A 179 9.51 32.55 -29.43
N ASP A 180 10.81 32.86 -29.47
CA ASP A 180 11.90 31.92 -29.33
C ASP A 180 12.80 32.30 -28.15
N PHE A 181 13.53 31.32 -27.62
CA PHE A 181 14.47 31.57 -26.52
C PHE A 181 15.71 30.66 -26.60
N ASP A 182 16.88 31.26 -26.38
CA ASP A 182 18.22 30.69 -26.57
C ASP A 182 19.21 30.98 -25.41
N LEU A 183 18.92 32.01 -24.59
CA LEU A 183 19.81 32.57 -23.57
C LEU A 183 19.13 32.69 -22.19
N PHE A 184 19.81 32.23 -21.12
CA PHE A 184 19.20 32.19 -19.77
C PHE A 184 20.02 32.84 -18.65
N ASP A 185 21.36 32.93 -18.77
CA ASP A 185 22.21 33.56 -17.75
C ASP A 185 23.49 34.23 -18.28
N GLY A 186 23.56 34.50 -19.60
CA GLY A 186 24.63 35.25 -20.24
C GLY A 186 25.96 34.52 -20.38
N ASN A 187 26.04 33.21 -20.07
CA ASN A 187 27.23 32.39 -20.36
C ASN A 187 26.97 30.86 -20.49
N ASP A 188 25.72 30.40 -20.44
CA ASP A 188 25.31 28.99 -20.50
C ASP A 188 24.14 28.71 -21.47
N ASP A 189 24.29 29.21 -22.69
CA ASP A 189 23.36 29.05 -23.81
C ASP A 189 23.10 27.57 -24.14
N PHE A 190 21.95 27.28 -24.76
CA PHE A 190 21.71 25.95 -25.34
C PHE A 190 22.79 25.60 -26.36
N LYS A 191 22.96 24.30 -26.58
CA LYS A 191 23.76 23.75 -27.65
C LYS A 191 23.17 22.41 -28.07
N ASN A 192 22.63 22.35 -29.28
CA ASN A 192 21.86 21.23 -29.80
C ASN A 192 20.75 20.76 -28.83
N PRO A 193 19.75 21.60 -28.52
CA PRO A 193 18.60 21.13 -27.75
C PRO A 193 17.86 20.05 -28.56
N THR A 194 17.72 18.84 -28.00
CA THR A 194 17.16 17.68 -28.73
C THR A 194 15.71 17.43 -28.36
N ASN A 195 15.42 16.75 -27.25
CA ASN A 195 14.07 16.39 -26.82
C ASN A 195 13.60 17.18 -25.58
N MET A 196 12.29 17.18 -25.34
CA MET A 196 11.64 17.92 -24.27
C MET A 196 10.45 17.14 -23.71
N VAL A 197 10.18 17.31 -22.41
CA VAL A 197 8.96 16.81 -21.77
C VAL A 197 8.41 17.85 -20.81
N ILE A 198 7.09 17.95 -20.71
CA ILE A 198 6.41 18.88 -19.80
C ILE A 198 5.68 18.07 -18.73
N ASP A 199 5.98 18.34 -17.46
CA ASP A 199 5.08 17.99 -16.37
C ASP A 199 3.94 19.01 -16.34
N ASN A 200 2.82 18.64 -16.96
CA ASN A 200 1.64 19.49 -17.01
C ASN A 200 0.96 19.69 -15.66
N SER A 201 1.32 18.92 -14.62
CA SER A 201 0.74 19.07 -13.28
C SER A 201 1.37 20.22 -12.48
N GLU A 202 2.66 20.45 -12.67
CA GLU A 202 3.43 21.53 -12.05
C GLU A 202 3.83 22.64 -13.04
N GLU A 203 3.47 22.51 -14.32
CA GLU A 203 3.87 23.41 -15.41
C GLU A 203 5.39 23.52 -15.58
N MET A 204 6.09 22.39 -15.48
CA MET A 204 7.55 22.33 -15.56
C MET A 204 8.02 21.73 -16.89
N LEU A 205 8.84 22.47 -17.63
CA LEU A 205 9.47 22.03 -18.88
C LEU A 205 10.89 21.52 -18.63
N TYR A 206 11.17 20.30 -19.06
CA TYR A 206 12.48 19.67 -19.03
C TYR A 206 13.02 19.58 -20.46
N VAL A 207 14.24 20.06 -20.66
CA VAL A 207 14.88 20.13 -21.99
C VAL A 207 16.21 19.39 -21.95
N SER A 208 16.43 18.51 -22.93
CA SER A 208 17.73 17.91 -23.13
C SER A 208 18.63 18.83 -23.94
N ASP A 209 19.68 19.36 -23.32
CA ASP A 209 20.70 20.23 -23.91
C ASP A 209 21.91 19.38 -24.31
N SER A 210 21.74 18.59 -25.38
CA SER A 210 22.59 17.42 -25.64
C SER A 210 24.03 17.78 -25.98
N GLY A 211 24.23 18.89 -26.69
CA GLY A 211 25.57 19.39 -27.03
C GLY A 211 26.36 19.94 -25.84
N ASN A 212 25.72 20.08 -24.68
CA ASN A 212 26.34 20.42 -23.39
C ASN A 212 26.23 19.28 -22.35
N ASP A 213 25.70 18.10 -22.72
CA ASP A 213 25.57 16.91 -21.87
C ASP A 213 24.83 17.18 -20.55
N ARG A 214 23.70 17.90 -20.60
CA ARG A 214 22.92 18.30 -19.42
C ARG A 214 21.43 18.42 -19.69
N ILE A 215 20.65 18.46 -18.62
CA ILE A 215 19.22 18.80 -18.65
C ILE A 215 19.01 20.19 -18.07
N ILE A 216 18.14 20.98 -18.70
CA ILE A 216 17.70 22.28 -18.22
C ILE A 216 16.22 22.22 -17.87
N VAL A 217 15.86 22.83 -16.74
CA VAL A 217 14.52 22.82 -16.18
C VAL A 217 13.97 24.25 -16.10
N PHE A 218 12.76 24.43 -16.62
CA PHE A 218 12.03 25.68 -16.64
C PHE A 218 10.67 25.53 -15.97
N GLU A 219 10.22 26.60 -15.32
CA GLU A 219 8.84 26.77 -14.87
C GLU A 219 8.12 27.61 -15.93
N LEU A 220 6.98 27.14 -16.41
CA LEU A 220 6.11 27.83 -17.36
C LEU A 220 5.09 28.64 -16.56
N VAL A 221 4.96 29.93 -16.87
CA VAL A 221 4.11 30.85 -16.12
C VAL A 221 3.29 31.77 -17.01
N ASP A 222 2.14 32.19 -16.49
CA ASP A 222 1.34 33.24 -17.12
C ASP A 222 2.03 34.61 -17.06
N GLY A 223 2.66 35.01 -18.17
CA GLY A 223 3.21 36.35 -18.38
C GLY A 223 4.69 36.50 -18.01
N THR A 224 5.16 37.75 -17.85
CA THR A 224 6.61 38.04 -17.86
C THR A 224 7.27 38.10 -16.48
N THR A 225 6.67 37.52 -15.44
CA THR A 225 7.17 37.68 -14.05
C THR A 225 7.41 36.34 -13.41
N CYS A 226 8.68 36.00 -13.18
CA CYS A 226 9.01 34.73 -12.57
C CYS A 226 8.79 34.70 -11.04
N PRO A 227 8.42 33.52 -10.47
CA PRO A 227 8.26 33.33 -9.03
C PRO A 227 9.56 33.55 -8.24
N ASN A 228 9.45 33.74 -6.91
CA ASN A 228 10.62 33.96 -6.07
C ASN A 228 11.53 32.72 -6.04
N GLY A 229 12.70 32.78 -6.66
CA GLY A 229 13.69 31.69 -6.67
C GLY A 229 14.29 31.40 -8.04
N THR A 230 13.67 31.90 -9.11
CA THR A 230 14.12 31.77 -10.50
C THR A 230 14.85 33.04 -10.98
N VAL A 231 15.70 32.92 -12.00
CA VAL A 231 16.55 34.02 -12.50
C VAL A 231 16.28 34.19 -13.99
N GLU A 232 15.81 35.38 -14.37
CA GLU A 232 15.50 35.81 -15.75
C GLU A 232 14.24 35.18 -16.38
N SER A 233 13.49 36.00 -17.12
CA SER A 233 12.22 35.65 -17.76
C SER A 233 12.32 35.94 -19.25
N VAL A 234 12.11 34.94 -20.10
CA VAL A 234 11.77 35.15 -21.51
C VAL A 234 10.31 34.75 -21.66
N ASP A 235 9.45 35.75 -21.86
CA ASP A 235 8.00 35.62 -22.13
C ASP A 235 7.31 34.33 -21.65
N GLY A 236 7.03 34.22 -20.34
CA GLY A 236 6.32 33.05 -19.78
C GLY A 236 7.20 31.83 -19.46
N VAL A 237 8.52 31.88 -19.71
CA VAL A 237 9.48 30.82 -19.38
C VAL A 237 10.49 31.32 -18.35
N CYS A 238 10.61 30.58 -17.25
CA CYS A 238 11.43 30.93 -16.09
C CYS A 238 12.47 29.85 -15.81
N PHE A 239 13.75 30.21 -15.85
CA PHE A 239 14.83 29.27 -15.53
C PHE A 239 14.79 28.84 -14.06
N VAL A 240 14.78 27.53 -13.82
CA VAL A 240 14.76 26.93 -12.48
C VAL A 240 16.14 26.40 -12.11
N LYS A 241 16.62 25.40 -12.86
CA LYS A 241 17.90 24.75 -12.59
C LYS A 241 18.42 24.04 -13.84
N LYS A 242 19.67 23.60 -13.76
CA LYS A 242 20.29 22.68 -14.71
C LYS A 242 21.10 21.65 -13.94
N PHE A 243 21.20 20.45 -14.46
CA PHE A 243 22.00 19.37 -13.88
C PHE A 243 22.55 18.48 -14.99
N GLY A 244 23.69 17.83 -14.72
CA GLY A 244 24.37 17.00 -15.71
C GLY A 244 25.68 17.60 -16.19
N SER A 245 26.57 16.73 -16.61
CA SER A 245 27.85 17.09 -17.24
C SER A 245 28.37 15.93 -18.07
N ALA A 246 29.27 16.21 -19.02
CA ALA A 246 29.88 15.18 -19.86
C ALA A 246 30.52 14.01 -19.07
N GLY A 247 30.20 12.77 -19.47
CA GLY A 247 30.85 11.54 -19.03
C GLY A 247 29.89 10.37 -18.78
N SER A 248 30.41 9.30 -18.17
CA SER A 248 29.72 8.00 -18.06
C SER A 248 29.45 7.53 -16.63
N GLY A 249 29.41 8.45 -15.67
CA GLY A 249 29.04 8.14 -14.27
C GLY A 249 27.66 8.65 -13.91
N ASP A 250 27.21 8.40 -12.69
CA ASP A 250 25.91 8.86 -12.18
C ASP A 250 25.74 10.38 -12.34
N GLY A 251 24.68 10.80 -13.04
CA GLY A 251 24.43 12.21 -13.32
C GLY A 251 25.38 12.84 -14.32
N LYS A 252 26.09 12.01 -15.10
CA LYS A 252 26.86 12.43 -16.26
C LYS A 252 26.28 11.81 -17.52
N PHE A 253 26.29 12.58 -18.59
CA PHE A 253 25.67 12.20 -19.85
C PHE A 253 26.67 12.27 -21.01
N ASP A 254 26.34 11.58 -22.10
CA ASP A 254 26.96 11.71 -23.41
C ASP A 254 25.82 11.71 -24.44
N ASP A 255 25.56 12.87 -25.03
CA ASP A 255 24.42 13.13 -25.94
C ASP A 255 23.05 12.69 -25.38
N PRO A 256 22.58 13.25 -24.25
CA PRO A 256 21.27 12.91 -23.72
C PRO A 256 20.17 13.32 -24.71
N THR A 257 19.21 12.43 -24.99
CA THR A 257 18.15 12.70 -25.97
C THR A 257 16.76 12.57 -25.36
N GLY A 258 16.20 11.37 -25.25
CA GLY A 258 14.83 11.13 -24.79
C GLY A 258 14.60 11.42 -23.32
N LEU A 259 13.43 11.97 -23.04
CA LEU A 259 12.96 12.30 -21.70
C LEU A 259 11.55 11.75 -21.50
N ALA A 260 11.30 11.16 -20.34
CA ALA A 260 9.96 10.82 -19.89
C ALA A 260 9.80 11.17 -18.41
N PHE A 261 8.64 11.70 -18.03
CA PHE A 261 8.39 12.15 -16.67
C PHE A 261 7.19 11.43 -16.05
N ASP A 262 7.39 10.85 -14.87
CA ASP A 262 6.36 10.28 -14.02
C ASP A 262 5.99 11.30 -12.94
N SER A 263 4.86 11.99 -13.14
CA SER A 263 4.33 12.97 -12.19
C SER A 263 3.80 12.35 -10.89
N THR A 264 3.54 11.04 -10.85
CA THR A 264 3.05 10.38 -9.64
C THR A 264 4.17 10.22 -8.61
N ASN A 265 5.35 9.81 -9.08
CA ASN A 265 6.51 9.57 -8.22
C ASN A 265 7.58 10.68 -8.31
N ASN A 266 7.36 11.68 -9.16
CA ASN A 266 8.26 12.79 -9.45
C ASN A 266 9.63 12.30 -9.99
N LEU A 267 9.57 11.39 -10.97
CA LEU A 267 10.73 10.76 -11.59
C LEU A 267 10.92 11.22 -13.02
N LEU A 268 12.14 11.61 -13.36
CA LEU A 268 12.58 11.92 -14.71
C LEU A 268 13.51 10.82 -15.22
N TYR A 269 13.11 10.19 -16.31
CA TYR A 269 13.86 9.17 -17.04
C TYR A 269 14.57 9.84 -18.21
N ILE A 270 15.86 9.53 -18.38
CA ILE A 270 16.72 10.18 -19.37
C ILE A 270 17.45 9.10 -20.17
N ALA A 271 17.33 9.14 -21.50
CA ALA A 271 18.15 8.36 -22.41
C ALA A 271 19.53 9.01 -22.52
N ASP A 272 20.54 8.34 -21.98
CA ASP A 272 21.94 8.70 -22.08
C ASP A 272 22.53 7.97 -23.30
N THR A 273 22.21 8.52 -24.48
CA THR A 273 22.26 7.86 -25.79
C THR A 273 23.59 7.21 -26.08
N ASP A 274 24.68 7.99 -26.05
CA ASP A 274 26.01 7.48 -26.45
C ASP A 274 26.62 6.58 -25.36
N ASN A 275 26.17 6.71 -24.10
CA ASN A 275 26.48 5.78 -23.02
C ASN A 275 25.62 4.52 -23.02
N ASN A 276 24.62 4.40 -23.91
CA ASN A 276 23.77 3.21 -24.09
C ASN A 276 23.04 2.76 -22.83
N ARG A 277 22.48 3.71 -22.08
CA ARG A 277 21.78 3.46 -20.81
C ARG A 277 20.67 4.46 -20.57
N ILE A 278 19.77 4.13 -19.65
CA ILE A 278 18.79 5.04 -19.09
C ILE A 278 19.23 5.42 -17.68
N GLN A 279 19.13 6.70 -17.34
CA GLN A 279 19.32 7.17 -15.97
C GLN A 279 18.03 7.76 -15.42
N VAL A 280 17.74 7.49 -14.15
CA VAL A 280 16.51 7.92 -13.47
C VAL A 280 16.84 8.86 -12.33
N PHE A 281 16.14 9.99 -12.30
CA PHE A 281 16.32 11.03 -11.29
C PHE A 281 14.99 11.37 -10.63
N GLN A 282 15.00 11.52 -9.31
CA GLN A 282 13.90 12.14 -8.60
C GLN A 282 14.15 13.64 -8.49
N ILE A 283 13.19 14.43 -8.95
CA ILE A 283 13.27 15.89 -8.87
C ILE A 283 12.74 16.30 -7.49
N THR A 284 13.52 17.09 -6.75
CA THR A 284 13.12 17.60 -5.43
C THR A 284 13.22 19.12 -5.38
N GLU A 285 12.35 19.74 -4.59
CA GLU A 285 12.40 21.18 -4.29
C GLU A 285 13.51 21.53 -3.28
N GLU A 286 13.90 20.57 -2.42
CA GLU A 286 14.93 20.74 -1.39
C GLU A 286 16.21 19.95 -1.72
N ASP A 287 17.37 20.39 -1.20
CA ASP A 287 18.69 19.75 -1.33
C ASP A 287 18.80 18.37 -0.59
N THR A 288 17.69 17.77 -0.21
CA THR A 288 17.65 16.52 0.55
C THR A 288 16.87 15.46 -0.21
N CYS A 289 17.56 14.38 -0.57
CA CYS A 289 16.94 13.25 -1.23
C CYS A 289 16.24 12.31 -0.25
N PRO A 290 15.13 11.67 -0.67
CA PRO A 290 14.51 10.59 0.09
C PRO A 290 15.50 9.43 0.36
N ASN A 291 15.27 8.70 1.46
CA ASN A 291 16.03 7.47 1.75
C ASN A 291 15.76 6.43 0.66
N GLY A 292 16.81 5.84 0.08
CA GLY A 292 16.73 4.95 -1.09
C GLY A 292 17.44 5.51 -2.32
N THR A 293 17.73 6.82 -2.33
CA THR A 293 18.50 7.48 -3.38
C THR A 293 19.99 7.15 -3.28
N LYS A 294 20.63 6.84 -4.41
CA LYS A 294 22.05 6.45 -4.45
C LYS A 294 22.97 7.65 -4.19
N LYS A 295 22.62 8.84 -4.68
CA LYS A 295 23.46 10.04 -4.61
C LYS A 295 22.70 11.32 -5.00
N ILE A 296 23.11 12.48 -4.45
CA ILE A 296 22.73 13.81 -4.98
C ILE A 296 23.70 14.21 -6.11
N VAL A 297 23.15 14.57 -7.28
CA VAL A 297 23.90 15.12 -8.41
C VAL A 297 23.31 16.49 -8.73
N ASP A 298 24.10 17.56 -8.56
CA ASP A 298 23.73 18.94 -8.91
C ASP A 298 22.33 19.39 -8.41
N GLY A 299 21.92 18.92 -7.22
CA GLY A 299 20.63 19.29 -6.61
C GLY A 299 19.44 18.45 -7.06
N VAL A 300 19.65 17.37 -7.82
CA VAL A 300 18.66 16.32 -8.09
C VAL A 300 19.12 14.98 -7.54
N CYS A 301 18.17 14.07 -7.34
CA CYS A 301 18.41 12.79 -6.66
C CYS A 301 18.57 11.67 -7.68
N PHE A 302 19.79 11.18 -7.87
CA PHE A 302 20.03 10.01 -8.71
C PHE A 302 19.47 8.74 -8.04
N ILE A 303 18.62 8.04 -8.77
CA ILE A 303 17.91 6.85 -8.31
C ILE A 303 18.64 5.61 -8.79
N GLU A 304 18.68 5.42 -10.10
CA GLU A 304 19.30 4.26 -10.73
C GLU A 304 19.74 4.55 -12.16
N GLU A 305 20.49 3.60 -12.69
CA GLU A 305 20.78 3.50 -14.11
C GLU A 305 20.63 2.03 -14.52
N PHE A 306 20.19 1.80 -15.74
CA PHE A 306 20.11 0.47 -16.31
C PHE A 306 20.34 0.52 -17.82
N GLY A 307 20.64 -0.64 -18.40
CA GLY A 307 21.13 -0.72 -19.76
C GLY A 307 22.65 -0.76 -19.84
N SER A 308 23.13 -1.28 -20.96
CA SER A 308 24.53 -1.26 -21.36
C SER A 308 24.61 -1.51 -22.86
N THR A 309 25.73 -1.17 -23.49
CA THR A 309 25.90 -1.41 -24.93
C THR A 309 25.69 -2.88 -25.32
N GLY A 310 24.85 -3.13 -26.31
CA GLY A 310 24.70 -4.44 -26.95
C GLY A 310 23.31 -4.70 -27.54
N THR A 311 23.14 -5.91 -28.07
CA THR A 311 21.95 -6.32 -28.84
C THR A 311 21.05 -7.31 -28.09
N SER A 312 21.46 -7.78 -26.92
CA SER A 312 20.65 -8.68 -26.08
C SER A 312 19.52 -7.91 -25.38
N ASP A 313 18.60 -8.64 -24.75
CA ASP A 313 17.52 -8.05 -23.96
C ASP A 313 18.11 -7.22 -22.80
N GLY A 314 17.54 -6.04 -22.57
CA GLY A 314 18.02 -5.08 -21.57
C GLY A 314 19.35 -4.39 -21.90
N LYS A 315 19.86 -4.57 -23.12
CA LYS A 315 21.01 -3.82 -23.66
C LYS A 315 20.57 -2.92 -24.80
N PHE A 316 21.27 -1.81 -24.97
CA PHE A 316 20.93 -0.78 -25.95
C PHE A 316 22.08 -0.51 -26.92
N ASP A 317 21.75 0.03 -28.08
CA ASP A 317 22.65 0.67 -29.03
C ASP A 317 21.96 1.97 -29.47
N SER A 318 22.45 3.10 -28.94
CA SER A 318 21.87 4.45 -29.07
C SER A 318 20.37 4.51 -28.70
N PRO A 319 19.99 4.32 -27.43
CA PRO A 319 18.61 4.53 -26.99
C PRO A 319 18.25 6.01 -27.12
N MET A 320 17.18 6.32 -27.87
CA MET A 320 16.79 7.72 -28.15
C MET A 320 15.46 8.10 -27.49
N GLY A 321 14.35 7.53 -27.94
CA GLY A 321 13.00 7.83 -27.42
C GLY A 321 12.64 7.06 -26.16
N ILE A 322 11.85 7.66 -25.27
CA ILE A 322 11.33 6.99 -24.07
C ILE A 322 9.86 7.37 -23.84
N ALA A 323 9.02 6.38 -23.50
CA ALA A 323 7.65 6.60 -23.05
C ALA A 323 7.33 5.83 -21.76
N LEU A 324 6.44 6.37 -20.95
CA LEU A 324 5.97 5.77 -19.70
C LEU A 324 4.51 5.36 -19.80
N ASP A 325 4.22 4.10 -19.49
CA ASP A 325 2.89 3.61 -19.13
C ASP A 325 2.80 3.50 -17.61
N THR A 326 2.29 4.54 -16.97
CA THR A 326 2.07 4.57 -15.52
C THR A 326 0.89 3.70 -15.06
N THR A 327 0.09 3.14 -15.97
CA THR A 327 -1.03 2.25 -15.60
C THR A 327 -0.56 0.82 -15.41
N ASN A 328 0.39 0.38 -16.24
CA ASN A 328 0.95 -0.97 -16.20
C ASN A 328 2.39 -1.02 -15.66
N ASP A 329 2.91 0.12 -15.18
CA ASP A 329 4.28 0.29 -14.69
C ASP A 329 5.31 -0.16 -15.74
N LEU A 330 5.16 0.30 -16.98
CA LEU A 330 6.08 -0.02 -18.08
C LEU A 330 6.82 1.22 -18.60
N LEU A 331 8.09 1.04 -18.95
CA LEU A 331 8.90 2.00 -19.68
C LEU A 331 9.25 1.44 -21.06
N PHE A 332 8.88 2.16 -22.11
CA PHE A 332 9.25 1.84 -23.48
C PHE A 332 10.45 2.66 -23.91
N VAL A 333 11.46 2.01 -24.49
CA VAL A 333 12.69 2.64 -24.95
C VAL A 333 12.89 2.31 -26.43
N ALA A 334 13.04 3.35 -27.26
CA ALA A 334 13.43 3.22 -28.64
C ALA A 334 14.95 2.99 -28.74
N ASP A 335 15.32 1.76 -29.06
CA ASP A 335 16.69 1.27 -29.15
C ASP A 335 17.15 1.37 -30.61
N SER A 336 17.52 2.59 -31.00
CA SER A 336 17.52 3.08 -32.39
C SER A 336 18.42 2.28 -33.31
N ASP A 337 19.69 2.07 -32.96
CA ASP A 337 20.64 1.36 -33.81
C ASP A 337 20.39 -0.17 -33.84
N ASN A 338 19.59 -0.67 -32.89
CA ASN A 338 19.08 -2.04 -32.89
C ASN A 338 17.72 -2.21 -33.59
N ASP A 339 17.14 -1.15 -34.15
CA ASP A 339 15.88 -1.13 -34.88
C ASP A 339 14.69 -1.79 -34.12
N ARG A 340 14.57 -1.49 -32.83
CA ARG A 340 13.53 -2.11 -31.97
C ARG A 340 13.06 -1.18 -30.86
N ILE A 341 11.91 -1.52 -30.28
CA ILE A 341 11.46 -0.99 -28.99
C ILE A 341 11.63 -2.07 -27.93
N GLN A 342 12.15 -1.70 -26.76
CA GLN A 342 12.19 -2.56 -25.58
C GLN A 342 11.29 -1.99 -24.48
N ALA A 343 10.51 -2.87 -23.86
CA ALA A 343 9.65 -2.55 -22.73
C ALA A 343 10.25 -3.12 -21.44
N PHE A 344 10.23 -2.30 -20.38
CA PHE A 344 10.78 -2.63 -19.08
C PHE A 344 9.73 -2.45 -18.01
N ARG A 345 9.67 -3.40 -17.08
CA ARG A 345 8.83 -3.29 -15.89
C ARG A 345 9.50 -2.40 -14.86
N LEU A 346 8.76 -1.37 -14.46
CA LEU A 346 9.11 -0.47 -13.37
C LEU A 346 8.62 -1.10 -12.07
N ASP A 347 9.50 -1.79 -11.36
CA ASP A 347 9.17 -2.30 -10.03
C ASP A 347 9.30 -1.16 -9.00
N ILE A 348 8.30 -0.27 -9.02
CA ILE A 348 8.10 0.75 -8.01
C ILE A 348 7.41 0.07 -6.81
N GLU A 349 8.17 -0.69 -6.02
CA GLU A 349 7.65 -1.25 -4.77
C GLU A 349 7.35 -0.09 -3.80
N ALA A 350 6.07 0.23 -3.63
CA ALA A 350 5.61 1.06 -2.54
C ALA A 350 6.05 0.41 -1.22
N GLN A 351 7.06 0.99 -0.57
CA GLN A 351 7.66 0.40 0.61
C GLN A 351 6.60 0.22 1.72
N ALA A 352 6.66 -0.90 2.43
CA ALA A 352 5.88 -1.11 3.64
C ALA A 352 6.06 0.09 4.60
N THR A 353 4.95 0.70 5.01
CA THR A 353 4.97 1.88 5.88
C THR A 353 4.53 1.56 7.31
N VAL A 354 4.92 2.41 8.26
CA VAL A 354 4.36 2.35 9.63
C VAL A 354 2.86 2.60 9.59
N PRO A 355 2.06 2.07 10.54
CA PRO A 355 0.61 2.19 10.48
C PRO A 355 0.15 3.64 10.67
N ASN A 356 -1.10 3.90 10.29
CA ASN A 356 -1.80 5.12 10.70
C ASN A 356 -1.92 5.21 12.23
N LYS A 357 -2.16 6.41 12.75
CA LYS A 357 -2.34 6.62 14.20
C LYS A 357 -3.64 5.97 14.68
N PRO A 358 -3.69 5.44 15.91
CA PRO A 358 -4.93 4.98 16.53
C PRO A 358 -5.98 6.08 16.62
N GLU A 359 -7.25 5.72 16.38
CA GLU A 359 -8.38 6.65 16.35
C GLU A 359 -9.18 6.62 17.66
N ASN A 360 -9.94 7.70 17.89
CA ASN A 360 -10.94 7.81 18.97
C ASN A 360 -10.48 7.31 20.36
N PRO A 361 -9.32 7.75 20.89
CA PRO A 361 -8.86 7.31 22.20
C PRO A 361 -9.77 7.83 23.32
N GLU A 362 -10.18 6.93 24.22
CA GLU A 362 -11.07 7.22 25.35
C GLU A 362 -10.48 6.70 26.66
N ALA A 363 -10.29 7.58 27.64
CA ALA A 363 -9.87 7.20 28.99
C ALA A 363 -11.07 7.19 29.96
N LEU A 364 -11.34 6.03 30.55
CA LEU A 364 -12.43 5.82 31.50
C LEU A 364 -11.88 5.44 32.89
N PRO A 365 -12.37 6.09 33.97
CA PRO A 365 -12.01 5.66 35.31
C PRO A 365 -12.51 4.24 35.56
N VAL A 366 -11.79 3.42 36.32
CA VAL A 366 -12.24 2.06 36.70
C VAL A 366 -12.39 1.97 38.21
N SER A 367 -11.33 2.35 38.91
CA SER A 367 -11.28 2.43 40.37
C SER A 367 -10.54 3.72 40.80
N PRO A 368 -10.44 4.04 42.10
CA PRO A 368 -9.69 5.18 42.60
C PRO A 368 -8.19 5.10 42.29
N THR A 369 -7.69 3.95 41.84
CA THR A 369 -6.27 3.75 41.53
C THR A 369 -6.05 3.19 40.12
N SER A 370 -7.08 3.17 39.26
CA SER A 370 -6.94 2.65 37.90
C SER A 370 -7.83 3.34 36.88
N ILE A 371 -7.29 3.46 35.65
CA ILE A 371 -7.95 3.99 34.46
C ILE A 371 -7.78 2.95 33.34
N VAL A 372 -8.84 2.72 32.57
CA VAL A 372 -8.76 2.01 31.28
C VAL A 372 -8.69 3.04 30.16
N VAL A 373 -7.85 2.77 29.17
CA VAL A 373 -7.70 3.53 27.94
C VAL A 373 -8.13 2.63 26.80
N LEU A 374 -9.06 3.10 25.98
CA LEU A 374 -9.61 2.43 24.81
C LEU A 374 -9.25 3.23 23.56
N TRP A 375 -9.14 2.57 22.41
CA TRP A 375 -8.98 3.24 21.11
C TRP A 375 -9.59 2.38 20.00
N GLU A 376 -9.68 2.95 18.80
CA GLU A 376 -10.02 2.25 17.58
C GLU A 376 -8.74 1.93 16.79
N GLU A 377 -8.74 0.75 16.17
CA GLU A 377 -7.66 0.32 15.29
C GLU A 377 -7.57 1.26 14.09
N PRO A 378 -6.36 1.70 13.67
CA PRO A 378 -6.20 2.52 12.47
C PRO A 378 -6.68 1.81 11.21
N GLU A 379 -7.22 2.56 10.25
CA GLU A 379 -7.43 2.03 8.89
C GLU A 379 -6.07 1.72 8.23
N LEU A 380 -5.94 0.48 7.73
CA LEU A 380 -4.76 0.00 7.01
C LEU A 380 -4.99 0.15 5.50
N ALA A 381 -4.06 0.79 4.79
CA ALA A 381 -4.01 0.73 3.34
C ALA A 381 -3.45 -0.62 2.88
N ASP A 382 -3.66 -0.98 1.61
CA ASP A 382 -3.31 -2.31 1.06
C ASP A 382 -1.82 -2.69 1.22
N ASN A 383 -0.93 -1.68 1.41
CA ASN A 383 0.53 -1.85 1.56
C ASN A 383 1.06 -1.60 2.99
N VAL A 384 0.19 -1.63 4.02
CA VAL A 384 0.61 -1.47 5.43
C VAL A 384 0.62 -2.83 6.13
N PRO A 385 1.77 -3.32 6.62
CA PRO A 385 1.82 -4.57 7.39
C PRO A 385 0.90 -4.56 8.61
N GLU A 386 0.35 -5.73 8.94
CA GLU A 386 -0.56 -5.90 10.08
C GLU A 386 0.03 -5.34 11.38
N ILE A 387 -0.84 -4.74 12.18
CA ILE A 387 -0.47 -4.22 13.50
C ILE A 387 -0.08 -5.38 14.40
N SER A 388 1.11 -5.30 14.99
CA SER A 388 1.63 -6.26 15.95
C SER A 388 1.46 -5.82 17.40
N GLY A 389 1.25 -4.52 17.64
CA GLY A 389 1.11 -3.98 18.99
C GLY A 389 0.89 -2.47 19.04
N TYR A 390 0.92 -1.93 20.26
CA TYR A 390 0.75 -0.51 20.53
C TYR A 390 1.73 0.00 21.58
N LYS A 391 2.16 1.25 21.45
CA LYS A 391 2.89 2.00 22.47
C LYS A 391 1.92 2.92 23.20
N ILE A 392 1.97 2.94 24.53
CA ILE A 392 1.12 3.82 25.36
C ILE A 392 1.99 4.74 26.22
N GLU A 393 1.70 6.03 26.12
CA GLU A 393 2.31 7.07 26.95
C GLU A 393 1.26 7.81 27.78
N TYR A 394 1.72 8.37 28.91
CA TYR A 394 0.90 9.21 29.75
C TYR A 394 1.67 10.40 30.32
N LYS A 395 0.92 11.36 30.85
CA LYS A 395 1.45 12.40 31.73
C LYS A 395 0.43 12.84 32.77
N ILE A 396 0.93 13.50 33.81
CA ILE A 396 0.14 14.29 34.76
C ILE A 396 0.21 15.77 34.32
N SER A 397 -0.77 16.58 34.72
CA SER A 397 -0.85 17.99 34.32
C SER A 397 0.44 18.77 34.68
N GLY A 398 1.13 19.30 33.67
CA GLY A 398 2.36 20.08 33.84
C GLY A 398 3.66 19.27 33.72
N GLU A 399 3.58 17.96 33.49
CA GLU A 399 4.72 17.08 33.31
C GLU A 399 4.93 16.66 31.84
N ASN A 400 6.10 16.08 31.56
CA ASN A 400 6.41 15.47 30.26
C ASN A 400 5.75 14.08 30.15
N PHE A 401 5.54 13.62 28.90
CA PHE A 401 5.06 12.26 28.67
C PHE A 401 6.11 11.22 29.09
N ALA A 402 5.64 10.19 29.79
CA ALA A 402 6.38 9.00 30.13
C ALA A 402 5.74 7.78 29.45
N VAL A 403 6.55 6.81 29.04
CA VAL A 403 6.08 5.56 28.46
C VAL A 403 5.59 4.64 29.58
N ILE A 404 4.35 4.13 29.46
CA ILE A 404 3.83 3.08 30.34
C ILE A 404 4.13 1.71 29.73
N GLN A 405 3.88 1.59 28.43
CA GLN A 405 4.07 0.37 27.68
C GLN A 405 4.75 0.71 26.36
N GLU A 406 5.95 0.18 26.14
CA GLU A 406 6.69 0.42 24.89
C GLU A 406 6.06 -0.32 23.71
N ASP A 407 5.56 -1.53 23.95
CA ASP A 407 4.87 -2.38 22.97
C ASP A 407 3.96 -3.39 23.69
N THR A 408 2.66 -3.39 23.39
CA THR A 408 1.69 -4.36 23.96
C THR A 408 1.90 -5.79 23.47
N LYS A 409 2.55 -5.99 22.31
CA LYS A 409 2.72 -7.30 21.63
C LYS A 409 1.41 -8.05 21.39
N ASN A 410 0.34 -7.29 21.22
CA ASN A 410 -0.98 -7.81 20.88
C ASN A 410 -1.84 -6.69 20.28
N ILE A 411 -2.84 -7.10 19.52
CA ILE A 411 -3.76 -6.22 18.78
C ILE A 411 -4.96 -5.74 19.61
N LEU A 412 -4.96 -5.91 20.93
CA LEU A 412 -6.07 -5.44 21.75
C LEU A 412 -6.06 -3.92 21.80
N THR A 413 -7.19 -3.30 21.47
CA THR A 413 -7.33 -1.84 21.47
C THR A 413 -7.71 -1.27 22.85
N SER A 414 -7.15 -1.85 23.90
CA SER A 414 -7.38 -1.44 25.28
C SER A 414 -6.14 -1.64 26.15
N PHE A 415 -5.91 -0.70 27.08
CA PHE A 415 -4.81 -0.75 28.04
C PHE A 415 -5.25 -0.21 29.40
N ILE A 416 -4.74 -0.78 30.49
CA ILE A 416 -5.11 -0.35 31.85
C ILE A 416 -3.89 0.13 32.61
N HIS A 417 -4.01 1.35 33.12
CA HIS A 417 -3.01 1.98 33.96
C HIS A 417 -3.45 1.89 35.42
N GLN A 418 -2.64 1.20 36.25
CA GLN A 418 -2.91 0.97 37.68
C GLN A 418 -1.92 1.76 38.56
N GLY A 419 -2.22 1.84 39.87
CA GLY A 419 -1.36 2.50 40.85
C GLY A 419 -1.48 4.03 40.85
N LEU A 420 -2.62 4.55 40.39
CA LEU A 420 -2.84 5.97 40.19
C LEU A 420 -3.28 6.70 41.46
N ASP A 421 -2.97 7.99 41.55
CA ASP A 421 -3.49 8.88 42.58
C ASP A 421 -4.88 9.39 42.19
N SER A 422 -5.87 9.09 43.02
CA SER A 422 -7.27 9.52 42.83
C SER A 422 -7.46 11.04 42.79
N LYS A 423 -6.45 11.86 43.09
CA LYS A 423 -6.51 13.33 43.02
C LYS A 423 -6.01 13.90 41.69
N GLU A 424 -5.18 13.15 40.97
CA GLU A 424 -4.53 13.63 39.76
C GLU A 424 -5.33 13.32 38.49
N THR A 425 -5.15 14.17 37.47
CA THR A 425 -5.70 13.94 36.13
C THR A 425 -4.60 13.41 35.23
N TYR A 426 -4.87 12.28 34.56
CA TYR A 426 -3.94 11.59 33.69
C TYR A 426 -4.35 11.79 32.24
N PHE A 427 -3.38 12.15 31.40
CA PHE A 427 -3.54 12.33 29.96
C PHE A 427 -2.82 11.20 29.24
N TYR A 428 -3.45 10.62 28.21
CA TYR A 428 -2.94 9.48 27.47
C TYR A 428 -2.87 9.76 25.97
N ARG A 429 -1.92 9.11 25.31
CA ARG A 429 -1.79 9.04 23.85
C ARG A 429 -1.19 7.68 23.46
N ILE A 430 -1.59 7.19 22.29
CA ILE A 430 -1.30 5.83 21.82
C ILE A 430 -0.64 5.91 20.44
N TYR A 431 0.23 4.95 20.14
CA TYR A 431 0.82 4.72 18.83
C TYR A 431 0.57 3.26 18.42
N ALA A 432 0.35 2.99 17.14
CA ALA A 432 0.31 1.65 16.57
C ALA A 432 1.72 1.19 16.16
N ILE A 433 1.95 -0.11 16.19
CA ILE A 433 3.24 -0.73 15.87
C ILE A 433 3.01 -1.88 14.88
N ASN A 434 3.79 -1.93 13.80
CA ASN A 434 3.91 -3.08 12.92
C ASN A 434 5.40 -3.47 12.73
N SER A 435 5.69 -4.31 11.73
CA SER A 435 7.07 -4.71 11.39
C SER A 435 7.99 -3.54 11.02
N GLU A 436 7.43 -2.47 10.45
CA GLU A 436 8.19 -1.32 9.93
C GLU A 436 8.47 -0.27 11.01
N GLY A 437 7.67 -0.24 12.07
CA GLY A 437 7.91 0.63 13.21
C GLY A 437 6.64 1.19 13.84
N THR A 438 6.78 2.39 14.42
CA THR A 438 5.74 3.03 15.24
C THR A 438 5.07 4.18 14.48
N SER A 439 3.74 4.23 14.53
CA SER A 439 2.91 5.25 13.88
C SER A 439 3.16 6.67 14.41
N SER A 440 2.51 7.65 13.79
CA SER A 440 2.28 8.95 14.45
C SER A 440 1.33 8.82 15.66
N VAL A 441 1.32 9.83 16.53
CA VAL A 441 0.62 9.77 17.81
C VAL A 441 -0.88 10.07 17.68
N SER A 442 -1.72 9.35 18.45
CA SER A 442 -3.16 9.60 18.55
C SER A 442 -3.50 10.99 19.08
N SER A 443 -4.79 11.36 19.00
CA SER A 443 -5.31 12.50 19.78
C SER A 443 -5.17 12.24 21.29
N LEU A 444 -5.26 13.32 22.08
CA LEU A 444 -5.15 13.22 23.53
C LEU A 444 -6.49 12.88 24.17
N THR A 445 -6.47 11.96 25.12
CA THR A 445 -7.60 11.67 26.00
C THR A 445 -7.18 11.80 27.46
N SER A 446 -8.12 12.07 28.36
CA SER A 446 -7.76 12.26 29.77
C SER A 446 -8.91 11.98 30.72
N THR A 447 -8.59 11.46 31.89
CA THR A 447 -9.55 11.32 32.97
C THR A 447 -8.86 11.27 34.33
N LYS A 448 -9.66 11.31 35.40
CA LYS A 448 -9.21 11.20 36.78
C LYS A 448 -9.67 9.85 37.34
N PRO A 449 -8.83 9.11 38.08
CA PRO A 449 -9.22 7.81 38.64
C PRO A 449 -10.45 7.97 39.54
N GLY A 450 -11.34 6.98 39.50
CA GLY A 450 -12.61 7.02 40.21
C GLY A 450 -13.42 5.75 40.00
N HIS A 451 -14.50 5.61 40.77
CA HIS A 451 -15.43 4.50 40.62
C HIS A 451 -16.42 4.79 39.49
N SER A 452 -16.35 4.04 38.39
CA SER A 452 -17.35 4.10 37.30
C SER A 452 -18.10 2.78 37.08
N ILE A 453 -17.47 1.68 37.51
CA ILE A 453 -18.04 0.34 37.46
C ILE A 453 -18.56 0.03 38.87
N THR A 454 -19.79 -0.45 38.99
CA THR A 454 -20.36 -0.89 40.27
C THR A 454 -21.35 -2.05 40.01
N PRO A 455 -21.55 -2.97 40.97
CA PRO A 455 -22.70 -3.87 40.96
C PRO A 455 -24.00 -3.06 41.02
N VAL A 456 -25.06 -3.54 40.38
CA VAL A 456 -26.34 -2.80 40.29
C VAL A 456 -27.47 -3.58 40.93
N GLY A 457 -28.57 -2.89 41.25
CA GLY A 457 -29.80 -3.54 41.72
C GLY A 457 -29.68 -4.21 43.09
N LEU A 458 -28.86 -3.68 44.01
CA LEU A 458 -28.79 -4.23 45.36
C LEU A 458 -30.13 -4.06 46.08
N THR A 459 -30.63 -5.14 46.66
CA THR A 459 -31.81 -5.21 47.52
C THR A 459 -31.46 -5.87 48.85
N ALA A 460 -32.14 -5.44 49.92
CA ALA A 460 -32.01 -6.00 51.26
C ALA A 460 -33.40 -6.39 51.79
N THR A 461 -33.55 -7.63 52.28
CA THR A 461 -34.83 -8.16 52.76
C THR A 461 -34.63 -8.85 54.10
N ALA A 462 -35.38 -8.45 55.13
CA ALA A 462 -35.39 -9.15 56.42
C ALA A 462 -36.10 -10.50 56.26
N ILE A 463 -35.41 -11.59 56.56
CA ILE A 463 -35.94 -12.96 56.43
C ILE A 463 -36.22 -13.62 57.79
N SER A 464 -35.68 -13.05 58.86
CA SER A 464 -36.02 -13.38 60.25
C SER A 464 -35.83 -12.12 61.12
N PRO A 465 -36.19 -12.13 62.42
CA PRO A 465 -35.91 -11.01 63.32
C PRO A 465 -34.42 -10.69 63.51
N ASN A 466 -33.53 -11.59 63.09
CA ASN A 466 -32.08 -11.48 63.23
C ASN A 466 -31.30 -11.80 61.94
N GLN A 467 -31.98 -11.87 60.78
CA GLN A 467 -31.33 -12.18 59.51
C GLN A 467 -31.85 -11.30 58.37
N VAL A 468 -30.92 -10.89 57.51
CA VAL A 468 -31.17 -10.15 56.27
C VAL A 468 -30.58 -10.92 55.10
N ARG A 469 -31.33 -11.03 54.01
CA ARG A 469 -30.84 -11.49 52.71
C ARG A 469 -30.59 -10.29 51.81
N LEU A 470 -29.39 -10.24 51.25
CA LEU A 470 -29.00 -9.34 50.17
C LEU A 470 -29.08 -10.06 48.82
N SER A 471 -29.46 -9.34 47.76
CA SER A 471 -29.42 -9.80 46.37
C SER A 471 -29.07 -8.64 45.45
N TRP A 472 -28.23 -8.87 44.44
CA TRP A 472 -27.78 -7.85 43.48
C TRP A 472 -27.58 -8.43 42.07
N LEU A 473 -27.21 -7.57 41.12
CA LEU A 473 -26.76 -7.92 39.77
C LEU A 473 -25.27 -7.60 39.60
N PRO A 474 -24.55 -8.33 38.74
CA PRO A 474 -23.16 -8.00 38.39
C PRO A 474 -23.04 -6.60 37.78
N PRO A 475 -21.83 -6.00 37.76
CA PRO A 475 -21.59 -4.81 36.97
C PRO A 475 -21.96 -5.00 35.49
N SER A 476 -22.52 -3.98 34.87
CA SER A 476 -22.98 -4.01 33.47
C SER A 476 -21.84 -4.08 32.45
N GLU A 477 -20.63 -3.68 32.86
CA GLU A 477 -19.42 -3.76 32.05
C GLU A 477 -18.26 -4.21 32.94
N THR A 478 -17.46 -5.16 32.43
CA THR A 478 -16.25 -5.65 33.11
C THR A 478 -15.01 -5.57 32.23
N PHE A 479 -15.12 -4.96 31.04
CA PHE A 479 -14.03 -4.80 30.08
C PHE A 479 -13.33 -6.14 29.77
N GLY A 480 -14.15 -7.18 29.57
CA GLY A 480 -13.69 -8.53 29.28
C GLY A 480 -13.13 -9.32 30.48
N GLN A 481 -13.14 -8.77 31.70
CA GLN A 481 -12.65 -9.49 32.88
C GLN A 481 -13.71 -10.35 33.54
N SER A 482 -13.24 -11.47 34.10
CA SER A 482 -14.02 -12.27 35.02
C SER A 482 -14.11 -11.61 36.39
N ILE A 483 -15.29 -11.68 37.00
CA ILE A 483 -15.51 -11.28 38.39
C ILE A 483 -14.95 -12.38 39.28
N SER A 484 -14.00 -12.03 40.15
CA SER A 484 -13.37 -12.96 41.08
C SER A 484 -14.24 -13.18 42.33
N ASN A 485 -14.76 -12.09 42.89
CA ASN A 485 -15.58 -12.12 44.10
C ASN A 485 -16.50 -10.88 44.18
N TYR A 486 -17.45 -10.89 45.12
CA TYR A 486 -18.06 -9.67 45.63
C TYR A 486 -17.71 -9.47 47.10
N GLU A 487 -17.56 -8.22 47.49
CA GLU A 487 -17.37 -7.78 48.87
C GLU A 487 -18.64 -7.12 49.39
N ILE A 488 -19.13 -7.62 50.53
CA ILE A 488 -20.38 -7.18 51.16
C ILE A 488 -20.00 -6.23 52.29
N LYS A 489 -20.59 -5.04 52.26
CA LYS A 489 -20.24 -3.92 53.13
C LYS A 489 -21.46 -3.42 53.89
N GLN A 490 -21.29 -3.12 55.17
CA GLN A 490 -22.28 -2.39 55.98
C GLN A 490 -21.89 -0.91 56.03
N GLU A 491 -22.85 -0.02 55.77
CA GLU A 491 -22.66 1.41 55.89
C GLU A 491 -22.83 1.83 57.37
N LEU A 492 -21.75 2.35 57.97
CA LEU A 492 -21.72 2.83 59.36
C LEU A 492 -22.03 4.34 59.47
N GLY A 493 -21.98 5.04 58.35
CA GLY A 493 -22.28 6.46 58.17
C GLY A 493 -22.16 6.83 56.70
N PRO A 494 -22.58 8.03 56.26
CA PRO A 494 -22.63 8.38 54.84
C PRO A 494 -21.30 8.15 54.12
N GLY A 495 -21.25 7.14 53.24
CA GLY A 495 -20.05 6.76 52.48
C GLY A 495 -18.93 6.10 53.29
N VAL A 496 -19.21 5.67 54.53
CA VAL A 496 -18.26 4.94 55.40
C VAL A 496 -18.74 3.51 55.54
N TYR A 497 -17.92 2.57 55.04
CA TYR A 497 -18.28 1.17 54.94
C TYR A 497 -17.35 0.28 55.76
N ASP A 498 -17.92 -0.73 56.40
CA ASP A 498 -17.16 -1.83 57.02
C ASP A 498 -17.43 -3.14 56.28
N LYS A 499 -16.38 -3.95 56.10
CA LYS A 499 -16.47 -5.21 55.36
C LYS A 499 -17.05 -6.29 56.25
N ILE A 500 -18.19 -6.85 55.86
CA ILE A 500 -18.89 -7.87 56.65
C ILE A 500 -18.93 -9.25 55.98
N GLY A 501 -18.54 -9.35 54.71
CA GLY A 501 -18.49 -10.64 54.02
C GLY A 501 -17.92 -10.60 52.61
N THR A 502 -17.77 -11.78 52.02
CA THR A 502 -17.38 -11.96 50.61
C THR A 502 -18.09 -13.16 49.99
N THR A 503 -18.39 -13.09 48.69
CA THR A 503 -18.91 -14.21 47.88
C THR A 503 -17.99 -14.51 46.70
N ASN A 504 -18.11 -15.66 46.05
CA ASN A 504 -17.44 -15.90 44.77
C ASN A 504 -18.11 -15.06 43.65
N GLY A 505 -17.41 -14.86 42.54
CA GLY A 505 -17.90 -14.02 41.44
C GLY A 505 -19.15 -14.52 40.70
N GLY A 506 -19.56 -15.78 40.91
CA GLY A 506 -20.81 -16.33 40.38
C GLY A 506 -22.01 -16.20 41.32
N THR A 507 -21.81 -15.67 42.53
CA THR A 507 -22.84 -15.62 43.58
C THR A 507 -23.27 -14.19 43.86
N THR A 508 -24.51 -13.86 43.50
CA THR A 508 -25.08 -12.52 43.60
C THR A 508 -26.09 -12.35 44.75
N ALA A 509 -25.96 -13.16 45.80
CA ALA A 509 -26.77 -13.06 47.02
C ALA A 509 -25.94 -13.41 48.26
N PHE A 510 -26.32 -12.85 49.41
CA PHE A 510 -25.64 -13.10 50.70
C PHE A 510 -26.62 -13.01 51.87
N ILE A 511 -26.47 -13.87 52.87
CA ILE A 511 -27.30 -13.84 54.09
C ILE A 511 -26.44 -13.38 55.26
N ILE A 512 -26.93 -12.36 55.94
CA ILE A 512 -26.34 -11.75 57.14
C ILE A 512 -27.18 -12.23 58.31
N SER A 513 -26.52 -12.72 59.36
CA SER A 513 -27.15 -13.26 60.57
C SER A 513 -26.71 -12.50 61.81
N ASP A 514 -27.29 -12.87 62.96
CA ASP A 514 -26.96 -12.31 64.27
C ASP A 514 -27.20 -10.79 64.37
N LEU A 515 -28.22 -10.31 63.65
CA LEU A 515 -28.65 -8.91 63.68
C LEU A 515 -29.57 -8.65 64.88
N ASP A 516 -29.48 -7.45 65.44
CA ASP A 516 -30.40 -6.99 66.47
C ASP A 516 -31.75 -6.62 65.84
N THR A 517 -32.82 -7.06 66.48
CA THR A 517 -34.19 -6.74 66.08
C THR A 517 -34.49 -5.25 66.30
N ASP A 518 -35.32 -4.68 65.42
CA ASP A 518 -35.73 -3.28 65.38
C ASP A 518 -34.60 -2.26 65.12
N ASN A 519 -33.40 -2.71 64.73
CA ASN A 519 -32.31 -1.86 64.26
C ASN A 519 -32.31 -1.77 62.73
N GLU A 520 -32.10 -0.55 62.19
CA GLU A 520 -31.95 -0.34 60.75
C GLU A 520 -30.49 -0.56 60.34
N TYR A 521 -30.30 -1.35 59.28
CA TYR A 521 -29.01 -1.65 58.70
C TYR A 521 -28.99 -1.22 57.24
N THR A 522 -27.91 -0.59 56.81
CA THR A 522 -27.70 -0.18 55.42
C THR A 522 -26.49 -0.91 54.85
N TYR A 523 -26.62 -1.43 53.63
CA TYR A 523 -25.61 -2.26 52.99
C TYR A 523 -25.27 -1.78 51.58
N ALA A 524 -24.06 -2.09 51.14
CA ALA A 524 -23.58 -1.91 49.78
C ALA A 524 -22.74 -3.13 49.34
N VAL A 525 -22.56 -3.32 48.03
CA VAL A 525 -21.74 -4.40 47.48
C VAL A 525 -20.78 -3.84 46.43
N SER A 526 -19.52 -4.29 46.45
CA SER A 526 -18.54 -4.03 45.38
C SER A 526 -18.06 -5.35 44.77
N ALA A 527 -17.69 -5.36 43.51
CA ALA A 527 -17.08 -6.53 42.86
C ALA A 527 -15.55 -6.40 42.84
N THR A 528 -14.84 -7.53 42.82
CA THR A 528 -13.42 -7.58 42.45
C THR A 528 -13.31 -8.23 41.07
N ILE A 529 -12.78 -7.49 40.11
CA ILE A 529 -12.42 -7.99 38.77
C ILE A 529 -10.90 -8.10 38.67
N GLY A 530 -10.38 -8.63 37.55
CA GLY A 530 -8.94 -8.73 37.31
C GLY A 530 -8.15 -7.42 37.44
N PHE A 531 -8.85 -6.28 37.51
CA PHE A 531 -8.30 -4.92 37.56
C PHE A 531 -8.45 -4.21 38.93
N GLY A 532 -8.91 -4.93 39.96
CA GLY A 532 -9.13 -4.40 41.31
C GLY A 532 -10.60 -4.37 41.71
N SER A 533 -10.89 -3.64 42.79
CA SER A 533 -12.27 -3.49 43.28
C SER A 533 -13.00 -2.38 42.52
N THR A 534 -14.23 -2.68 42.10
CA THR A 534 -15.18 -1.72 41.57
C THR A 534 -15.66 -0.79 42.69
N GLY A 535 -16.42 0.25 42.35
CA GLY A 535 -17.14 1.03 43.36
C GLY A 535 -18.28 0.26 44.00
N GLU A 536 -18.84 0.87 45.04
CA GLU A 536 -20.03 0.40 45.74
C GLU A 536 -21.29 0.52 44.85
N SER A 537 -22.16 -0.49 44.95
CA SER A 537 -23.51 -0.46 44.41
C SER A 537 -24.36 0.67 45.02
N ASN A 538 -25.62 0.77 44.59
CA ASN A 538 -26.63 1.49 45.37
C ASN A 538 -26.69 0.94 46.82
N SER A 539 -26.92 1.81 47.80
CA SER A 539 -27.19 1.37 49.18
C SER A 539 -28.59 0.76 49.31
N ALA A 540 -28.73 -0.25 50.17
CA ALA A 540 -30.01 -0.86 50.51
C ALA A 540 -30.18 -0.94 52.04
N SER A 541 -31.26 -0.34 52.56
CA SER A 541 -31.57 -0.30 54.00
C SER A 541 -32.70 -1.26 54.36
N VAL A 542 -32.62 -1.85 55.55
CA VAL A 542 -33.62 -2.78 56.06
C VAL A 542 -33.64 -2.81 57.58
N THR A 543 -34.83 -2.98 58.17
CA THR A 543 -35.02 -3.16 59.61
C THR A 543 -35.60 -4.54 59.89
N PRO A 544 -34.83 -5.52 60.39
CA PRO A 544 -35.37 -6.78 60.91
C PRO A 544 -36.31 -6.51 62.09
N ARG A 545 -37.47 -7.15 62.14
CA ARG A 545 -38.48 -6.97 63.20
C ARG A 545 -38.90 -8.31 63.77
N GLU A 546 -39.52 -8.33 64.95
CA GLU A 546 -40.02 -9.57 65.58
C GLU A 546 -41.00 -10.36 64.69
N ASN A 547 -41.73 -9.67 63.82
CA ASN A 547 -42.64 -10.28 62.84
C ASN A 547 -42.03 -10.40 61.43
N SER A 548 -40.72 -10.19 61.29
CA SER A 548 -40.00 -10.55 60.07
C SER A 548 -39.96 -12.07 59.97
N GLU A 549 -40.96 -12.66 59.34
CA GLU A 549 -40.94 -14.06 58.94
C GLU A 549 -40.66 -14.13 57.45
N TYR A 550 -39.75 -15.03 57.04
CA TYR A 550 -39.63 -15.45 55.65
C TYR A 550 -40.93 -16.17 55.27
N THR A 551 -41.89 -15.40 54.81
CA THR A 551 -43.01 -15.95 54.05
C THR A 551 -42.43 -16.30 52.69
N ASP A 552 -42.33 -17.60 52.41
CA ASP A 552 -42.10 -18.11 51.06
C ASP A 552 -43.34 -17.76 50.22
N TYR A 553 -43.45 -16.48 49.87
CA TYR A 553 -44.32 -15.98 48.83
C TYR A 553 -43.68 -16.33 47.50
N SER A 554 -43.70 -17.62 47.16
CA SER A 554 -44.06 -17.94 45.78
C SER A 554 -45.46 -17.37 45.54
N THR A 555 -45.49 -16.23 44.82
CA THR A 555 -46.66 -15.42 44.35
C THR A 555 -47.23 -14.44 45.38
N SER A 556 -47.08 -13.11 45.35
CA SER A 556 -46.80 -12.10 44.31
C SER A 556 -46.68 -10.74 45.04
N THR A 557 -45.66 -9.90 44.89
CA THR A 557 -45.26 -9.20 43.66
C THR A 557 -43.88 -9.63 43.22
N SER A 558 -43.81 -10.84 42.68
CA SER A 558 -42.98 -11.03 41.50
C SER A 558 -43.48 -9.98 40.51
N THR A 559 -42.63 -9.00 40.15
CA THR A 559 -42.57 -8.68 38.72
C THR A 559 -42.35 -10.04 38.10
N GLN A 560 -43.41 -10.57 37.48
CA GLN A 560 -43.31 -11.81 36.73
C GLN A 560 -42.10 -11.60 35.86
N ALA A 561 -41.05 -12.42 36.03
CA ALA A 561 -39.85 -12.29 35.21
C ALA A 561 -40.37 -12.13 33.78
N THR A 562 -40.04 -11.00 33.17
CA THR A 562 -40.55 -10.66 31.85
C THR A 562 -39.53 -11.13 30.84
N VAL A 563 -39.92 -11.20 29.57
CA VAL A 563 -38.91 -11.22 28.52
C VAL A 563 -38.02 -9.99 28.66
N SER A 564 -36.74 -10.12 28.35
CA SER A 564 -35.80 -9.00 28.42
C SER A 564 -36.19 -7.90 27.42
N THR A 565 -35.58 -6.72 27.54
CA THR A 565 -35.59 -5.75 26.44
C THR A 565 -34.79 -6.27 25.23
N PRO A 566 -34.93 -5.66 24.04
CA PRO A 566 -34.10 -6.03 22.88
C PRO A 566 -32.61 -5.81 23.12
N PRO A 567 -31.73 -6.62 22.51
CA PRO A 567 -30.31 -6.30 22.34
C PRO A 567 -30.12 -4.94 21.66
N ILE A 568 -29.03 -4.25 22.00
CA ILE A 568 -28.71 -2.91 21.47
C ILE A 568 -27.41 -2.93 20.66
N LYS A 569 -27.16 -1.88 19.87
CA LYS A 569 -25.92 -1.71 19.07
C LYS A 569 -25.58 -2.90 18.17
N LEU A 570 -26.56 -3.45 17.46
CA LEU A 570 -26.28 -4.49 16.46
C LEU A 570 -25.49 -3.90 15.28
N THR A 571 -24.34 -4.48 14.98
CA THR A 571 -23.50 -4.21 13.80
C THR A 571 -23.33 -5.47 12.95
N ALA A 572 -23.05 -5.29 11.67
CA ALA A 572 -22.75 -6.37 10.73
C ALA A 572 -21.65 -5.94 9.75
N SER A 573 -20.70 -6.83 9.47
CA SER A 573 -19.65 -6.63 8.47
C SER A 573 -19.51 -7.85 7.56
N SER A 574 -19.13 -7.61 6.30
CA SER A 574 -18.77 -8.67 5.36
C SER A 574 -17.33 -9.10 5.63
N VAL A 575 -17.08 -10.41 5.60
CA VAL A 575 -15.75 -11.01 5.82
C VAL A 575 -15.26 -11.79 4.60
N SER A 576 -16.19 -12.31 3.79
CA SER A 576 -15.92 -12.97 2.50
C SER A 576 -17.20 -12.96 1.66
N SER A 577 -17.12 -13.39 0.41
CA SER A 577 -18.30 -13.53 -0.47
C SER A 577 -19.41 -14.42 0.11
N THR A 578 -19.08 -15.31 1.07
CA THR A 578 -20.03 -16.26 1.68
C THR A 578 -20.16 -16.14 3.20
N GLN A 579 -19.65 -15.06 3.81
CA GLN A 579 -19.75 -14.88 5.27
C GLN A 579 -19.90 -13.42 5.69
N ASN A 580 -20.91 -13.17 6.52
CA ASN A 580 -21.08 -11.95 7.30
C ASN A 580 -20.88 -12.24 8.79
N ASN A 581 -20.26 -11.31 9.52
CA ASN A 581 -20.14 -11.37 10.98
C ASN A 581 -21.05 -10.32 11.62
N LEU A 582 -21.73 -10.71 12.70
CA LEU A 582 -22.61 -9.88 13.50
C LEU A 582 -22.00 -9.68 14.90
N SER A 583 -22.19 -8.49 15.46
CA SER A 583 -21.82 -8.18 16.85
C SER A 583 -22.90 -7.30 17.48
N TRP A 584 -23.19 -7.49 18.77
CA TRP A 584 -24.19 -6.68 19.49
C TRP A 584 -23.85 -6.47 20.97
N SER A 585 -24.61 -5.61 21.63
CA SER A 585 -24.59 -5.41 23.07
C SER A 585 -25.81 -6.08 23.73
N PRO A 586 -25.71 -6.47 25.02
CA PRO A 586 -26.81 -7.12 25.72
C PRO A 586 -28.01 -6.17 25.88
N PRO A 587 -29.21 -6.70 26.20
CA PRO A 587 -30.35 -5.89 26.61
C PRO A 587 -30.01 -4.92 27.74
N SER A 588 -30.69 -3.76 27.74
CA SER A 588 -30.58 -2.80 28.86
C SER A 588 -31.20 -3.32 30.16
N ASP A 589 -32.12 -4.28 30.05
CA ASP A 589 -32.83 -4.92 31.15
C ASP A 589 -33.11 -6.39 30.77
N ASP A 590 -32.69 -7.33 31.62
CA ASP A 590 -32.86 -8.76 31.39
C ASP A 590 -34.23 -9.30 31.84
N GLY A 591 -35.11 -8.44 32.36
CA GLY A 591 -36.46 -8.80 32.76
C GLY A 591 -36.51 -9.63 34.04
N ASP A 592 -35.59 -9.36 34.98
CA ASP A 592 -35.41 -10.09 36.23
C ASP A 592 -35.08 -11.59 36.02
N SER A 593 -34.53 -11.94 34.85
CA SER A 593 -34.05 -13.29 34.52
C SER A 593 -32.81 -13.22 33.63
N PRO A 594 -31.69 -13.88 33.99
CA PRO A 594 -30.46 -13.84 33.19
C PRO A 594 -30.65 -14.29 31.74
N ILE A 595 -29.97 -13.61 30.82
CA ILE A 595 -29.87 -14.03 29.42
C ILE A 595 -29.10 -15.35 29.34
N LYS A 596 -29.66 -16.30 28.59
CA LYS A 596 -29.10 -17.64 28.38
C LYS A 596 -28.69 -17.89 26.93
N GLY A 597 -29.19 -17.07 26.01
CA GLY A 597 -28.92 -17.18 24.59
C GLY A 597 -29.52 -16.03 23.80
N TYR A 598 -29.35 -16.09 22.48
CA TYR A 598 -29.89 -15.13 21.54
C TYR A 598 -30.56 -15.87 20.38
N LYS A 599 -31.65 -15.28 19.86
CA LYS A 599 -32.27 -15.67 18.60
C LYS A 599 -31.75 -14.75 17.50
N VAL A 600 -31.23 -15.31 16.42
CA VAL A 600 -30.69 -14.55 15.29
C VAL A 600 -31.58 -14.76 14.08
N GLU A 601 -32.04 -13.66 13.49
CA GLU A 601 -32.91 -13.67 12.31
C GLU A 601 -32.30 -12.82 11.19
N ALA A 602 -32.49 -13.26 9.95
CA ALA A 602 -32.08 -12.53 8.77
C ALA A 602 -33.17 -12.58 7.70
N LYS A 603 -33.12 -11.64 6.75
CA LYS A 603 -33.91 -11.68 5.53
C LYS A 603 -33.07 -11.22 4.34
N GLU A 604 -33.43 -11.71 3.17
CA GLU A 604 -32.91 -11.24 1.89
C GLU A 604 -33.86 -10.16 1.34
N GLU A 605 -33.36 -8.97 1.04
CA GLU A 605 -34.13 -7.91 0.40
C GLU A 605 -35.54 -7.63 1.01
N SER A 606 -36.59 -7.85 0.21
CA SER A 606 -38.01 -7.63 0.53
C SER A 606 -38.72 -8.88 1.08
N SER A 607 -37.97 -9.95 1.37
CA SER A 607 -38.50 -11.16 1.99
C SER A 607 -38.85 -10.97 3.47
N SER A 608 -39.48 -11.98 4.07
CA SER A 608 -39.75 -12.03 5.51
C SER A 608 -38.52 -12.55 6.27
N PHE A 609 -38.35 -12.13 7.52
CA PHE A 609 -37.31 -12.66 8.40
C PHE A 609 -37.44 -14.17 8.58
N ILE A 610 -36.35 -14.89 8.31
CA ILE A 610 -36.14 -16.29 8.66
C ILE A 610 -35.28 -16.38 9.91
N THR A 611 -35.49 -17.41 10.71
CA THR A 611 -34.65 -17.67 11.88
C THR A 611 -33.42 -18.47 11.47
N LEU A 612 -32.24 -17.87 11.64
CA LEU A 612 -30.94 -18.52 11.41
C LEU A 612 -30.55 -19.38 12.60
N VAL A 613 -30.78 -18.86 13.81
CA VAL A 613 -30.51 -19.55 15.07
C VAL A 613 -31.67 -19.28 16.01
N GLU A 614 -32.33 -20.35 16.44
CA GLU A 614 -33.45 -20.26 17.39
C GLU A 614 -32.98 -19.91 18.80
N ASP A 615 -31.83 -20.45 19.22
CA ASP A 615 -31.16 -20.18 20.49
C ASP A 615 -29.67 -20.51 20.39
N THR A 616 -28.80 -19.51 20.56
CA THR A 616 -27.34 -19.70 20.57
C THR A 616 -26.84 -20.56 21.73
N LYS A 617 -27.64 -20.74 22.80
CA LYS A 617 -27.28 -21.39 24.07
C LYS A 617 -25.98 -20.86 24.67
N SER A 618 -25.68 -19.61 24.34
CA SER A 618 -24.45 -18.92 24.72
C SER A 618 -24.76 -17.45 24.93
N THR A 619 -24.11 -16.87 25.94
CA THR A 619 -24.13 -15.43 26.20
C THR A 619 -23.14 -14.65 25.33
N SER A 620 -22.43 -15.32 24.42
CA SER A 620 -21.61 -14.69 23.38
C SER A 620 -22.44 -13.69 22.57
N ARG A 621 -21.87 -12.52 22.31
CA ARG A 621 -22.54 -11.38 21.67
C ARG A 621 -22.11 -11.17 20.22
N SER A 622 -21.73 -12.26 19.57
CA SER A 622 -21.32 -12.29 18.18
C SER A 622 -21.82 -13.55 17.50
N TYR A 623 -22.02 -13.46 16.19
CA TYR A 623 -22.47 -14.59 15.37
C TYR A 623 -21.94 -14.47 13.94
N SER A 624 -21.43 -15.57 13.39
CA SER A 624 -21.00 -15.65 11.98
C SER A 624 -22.08 -16.32 11.15
N HIS A 625 -22.69 -15.58 10.23
CA HIS A 625 -23.61 -16.12 9.23
C HIS A 625 -22.80 -16.55 8.00
N LYS A 626 -22.69 -17.87 7.79
CA LYS A 626 -21.91 -18.51 6.74
C LYS A 626 -22.81 -19.14 5.68
N ASN A 627 -22.24 -19.43 4.51
CA ASN A 627 -22.93 -20.03 3.36
C ASN A 627 -24.06 -19.14 2.83
N ILE A 628 -23.80 -17.84 2.77
CA ILE A 628 -24.70 -16.84 2.19
C ILE A 628 -24.30 -16.54 0.75
N ASP A 629 -25.24 -16.04 -0.03
CA ASP A 629 -25.01 -15.71 -1.44
C ASP A 629 -24.32 -14.35 -1.56
N ALA A 630 -23.32 -14.29 -2.44
CA ALA A 630 -22.63 -13.06 -2.78
C ALA A 630 -23.59 -12.07 -3.47
N ASP A 631 -23.26 -10.79 -3.35
CA ASP A 631 -24.03 -9.60 -3.78
C ASP A 631 -25.47 -9.52 -3.26
N THR A 632 -25.87 -10.43 -2.37
CA THR A 632 -27.21 -10.48 -1.81
C THR A 632 -27.29 -9.65 -0.54
N LYS A 633 -28.20 -8.67 -0.50
CA LYS A 633 -28.37 -7.82 0.68
C LYS A 633 -29.09 -8.57 1.80
N TYR A 634 -28.37 -8.89 2.86
CA TYR A 634 -28.92 -9.47 4.08
C TYR A 634 -29.21 -8.40 5.11
N THR A 635 -30.44 -8.39 5.64
CA THR A 635 -30.83 -7.58 6.79
C THR A 635 -30.97 -8.46 8.03
N TYR A 636 -30.28 -8.10 9.12
CA TYR A 636 -30.23 -8.86 10.36
C TYR A 636 -30.97 -8.18 11.50
N ARG A 637 -31.49 -8.97 12.44
CA ARG A 637 -31.96 -8.55 13.76
C ARG A 637 -31.70 -9.65 14.79
N VAL A 638 -31.52 -9.28 16.05
CA VAL A 638 -31.22 -10.23 17.14
C VAL A 638 -32.19 -10.00 18.30
N SER A 639 -32.68 -11.08 18.89
CA SER A 639 -33.47 -11.05 20.15
C SER A 639 -32.71 -11.78 21.25
N ALA A 640 -32.87 -11.34 22.49
CA ALA A 640 -32.31 -12.01 23.66
C ALA A 640 -33.26 -13.07 24.20
N ILE A 641 -32.72 -14.11 24.81
CA ILE A 641 -33.47 -15.25 25.37
C ILE A 641 -33.12 -15.38 26.84
N ASN A 642 -34.13 -15.33 27.69
CA ASN A 642 -34.00 -15.60 29.11
C ASN A 642 -34.89 -16.80 29.51
N SER A 643 -35.07 -17.05 30.81
CA SER A 643 -35.90 -18.18 31.26
C SER A 643 -37.40 -18.00 31.03
N VAL A 644 -37.83 -16.78 30.68
CA VAL A 644 -39.23 -16.39 30.45
C VAL A 644 -39.59 -16.54 28.98
N GLY A 645 -38.70 -16.10 28.10
CA GLY A 645 -38.90 -16.17 26.66
C GLY A 645 -37.96 -15.29 25.85
N VAL A 646 -38.35 -15.03 24.61
CA VAL A 646 -37.59 -14.25 23.63
C VAL A 646 -38.03 -12.79 23.66
N SER A 647 -37.09 -11.84 23.67
CA SER A 647 -37.38 -10.41 23.61
C SER A 647 -37.91 -9.96 22.25
N GLU A 648 -38.44 -8.74 22.18
CA GLU A 648 -38.55 -8.01 20.92
C GLU A 648 -37.17 -7.90 20.23
N PRO A 649 -37.11 -7.85 18.90
CA PRO A 649 -35.84 -7.81 18.16
C PRO A 649 -35.18 -6.44 18.22
N SER A 650 -33.85 -6.44 18.06
CA SER A 650 -33.01 -5.24 17.96
C SER A 650 -33.36 -4.34 16.76
N ASN A 651 -32.63 -3.21 16.63
CA ASN A 651 -32.55 -2.50 15.35
C ASN A 651 -32.09 -3.45 14.23
N GLN A 652 -32.46 -3.11 12.99
CA GLN A 652 -32.04 -3.85 11.80
C GLN A 652 -30.75 -3.26 11.24
N VAL A 653 -29.81 -4.11 10.83
CA VAL A 653 -28.60 -3.72 10.10
C VAL A 653 -28.55 -4.50 8.79
N SER A 654 -28.09 -3.89 7.70
CA SER A 654 -27.95 -4.58 6.41
C SER A 654 -26.52 -4.56 5.94
N VAL A 655 -26.09 -5.67 5.35
CA VAL A 655 -24.78 -5.83 4.70
C VAL A 655 -24.95 -6.74 3.49
N SER A 656 -24.22 -6.42 2.42
CA SER A 656 -24.10 -7.26 1.23
C SER A 656 -22.68 -7.83 1.20
N PRO A 657 -22.48 -9.15 1.29
CA PRO A 657 -21.17 -9.72 0.99
C PRO A 657 -20.92 -9.55 -0.50
N THR A 658 -19.80 -8.99 -0.91
CA THR A 658 -19.51 -8.73 -2.32
C THR A 658 -18.85 -9.94 -2.96
N THR A 659 -19.22 -10.24 -4.21
CA THR A 659 -18.51 -11.25 -5.00
C THR A 659 -17.11 -10.73 -5.30
N THR A 660 -16.08 -11.35 -4.72
CA THR A 660 -14.69 -11.09 -5.10
C THR A 660 -14.34 -12.00 -6.27
N THR A 661 -13.61 -11.47 -7.25
CA THR A 661 -13.02 -12.31 -8.28
C THR A 661 -12.04 -13.29 -7.61
N PRO A 662 -12.11 -14.61 -7.93
CA PRO A 662 -11.16 -15.58 -7.39
C PRO A 662 -9.72 -15.17 -7.73
N GLN A 663 -8.97 -14.71 -6.74
CA GLN A 663 -7.56 -14.37 -6.91
C GLN A 663 -6.66 -15.32 -6.13
N ILE A 664 -5.54 -15.70 -6.72
CA ILE A 664 -4.48 -16.46 -6.09
C ILE A 664 -3.82 -15.56 -5.05
N SER A 665 -3.64 -16.09 -3.83
CA SER A 665 -2.86 -15.43 -2.80
C SER A 665 -1.39 -15.45 -3.21
N PRO A 666 -0.65 -14.32 -3.11
CA PRO A 666 0.73 -14.25 -3.52
C PRO A 666 1.57 -15.42 -2.97
N ILE A 667 2.11 -16.22 -3.89
CA ILE A 667 3.05 -17.31 -3.63
C ILE A 667 4.46 -16.75 -3.54
N GLY A 668 4.77 -15.73 -4.34
CA GLY A 668 6.06 -15.04 -4.37
C GLY A 668 7.21 -15.91 -4.90
N LYS A 669 8.44 -15.38 -4.78
CA LYS A 669 9.67 -16.06 -5.20
C LYS A 669 10.05 -17.17 -4.22
N LEU A 670 10.30 -18.37 -4.75
CA LEU A 670 10.71 -19.53 -3.97
C LEU A 670 12.14 -19.94 -4.34
N THR A 671 12.91 -20.37 -3.34
CA THR A 671 14.27 -20.90 -3.55
C THR A 671 14.35 -22.33 -3.03
N ILE A 672 14.96 -23.22 -3.81
CA ILE A 672 15.15 -24.63 -3.45
C ILE A 672 16.52 -25.11 -3.91
N ASP A 673 17.15 -26.02 -3.17
CA ASP A 673 18.38 -26.67 -3.63
C ASP A 673 18.05 -27.85 -4.57
N GLU A 674 18.88 -28.10 -5.57
CA GLU A 674 18.73 -29.28 -6.43
C GLU A 674 18.62 -30.59 -5.61
N GLY A 675 17.80 -31.53 -6.07
CA GLY A 675 17.53 -32.80 -5.40
C GLY A 675 16.57 -32.74 -4.21
N LYS A 676 16.09 -31.55 -3.79
CA LYS A 676 15.10 -31.41 -2.71
C LYS A 676 13.67 -31.26 -3.24
N LEU A 677 12.70 -31.87 -2.56
CA LEU A 677 11.28 -31.74 -2.91
C LEU A 677 10.74 -30.37 -2.47
N LEU A 678 10.30 -29.58 -3.44
CA LEU A 678 9.50 -28.38 -3.24
C LEU A 678 8.01 -28.73 -3.35
N SER A 679 7.22 -28.38 -2.35
CA SER A 679 5.77 -28.58 -2.37
C SER A 679 5.06 -27.49 -1.56
N PHE A 680 4.01 -26.93 -2.14
CA PHE A 680 3.14 -25.94 -1.51
C PHE A 680 1.72 -26.06 -2.09
N THR A 681 0.75 -25.51 -1.37
CA THR A 681 -0.65 -25.46 -1.83
C THR A 681 -0.97 -24.03 -2.23
N VAL A 682 -1.39 -23.86 -3.48
CA VAL A 682 -1.92 -22.60 -4.01
C VAL A 682 -3.19 -22.24 -3.24
N LYS A 683 -3.22 -21.04 -2.66
CA LYS A 683 -4.38 -20.53 -1.91
C LYS A 683 -5.05 -19.43 -2.72
N LEU A 684 -6.35 -19.25 -2.48
CA LEU A 684 -7.08 -18.10 -2.97
C LEU A 684 -7.24 -17.08 -1.84
N SER A 685 -7.26 -15.79 -2.19
CA SER A 685 -7.53 -14.68 -1.27
C SER A 685 -8.84 -14.88 -0.52
N ASP A 686 -9.89 -15.35 -1.21
CA ASP A 686 -11.12 -15.87 -0.59
C ASP A 686 -11.10 -17.41 -0.54
N SER A 687 -10.74 -17.96 0.61
CA SER A 687 -10.71 -19.41 0.87
C SER A 687 -12.07 -20.11 0.80
N SER A 688 -13.17 -19.35 0.75
CA SER A 688 -14.53 -19.90 0.65
C SER A 688 -14.92 -20.32 -0.76
N ILE A 689 -14.23 -19.81 -1.79
CA ILE A 689 -14.43 -20.19 -3.19
C ILE A 689 -14.16 -21.70 -3.36
N LYS A 690 -15.06 -22.38 -4.08
CA LYS A 690 -15.01 -23.82 -4.41
C LYS A 690 -15.19 -23.99 -5.92
N ASP A 691 -15.00 -25.21 -6.41
CA ASP A 691 -15.23 -25.59 -7.82
C ASP A 691 -14.30 -24.95 -8.87
N VAL A 692 -13.14 -24.45 -8.43
CA VAL A 692 -12.05 -24.05 -9.32
C VAL A 692 -11.07 -25.20 -9.57
N SER A 693 -10.32 -25.12 -10.66
CA SER A 693 -9.25 -26.06 -11.01
C SER A 693 -7.93 -25.34 -11.25
N PHE A 694 -6.83 -25.97 -10.82
CA PHE A 694 -5.48 -25.42 -10.92
C PHE A 694 -4.70 -26.08 -12.05
N SER A 695 -3.91 -25.29 -12.78
CA SER A 695 -3.03 -25.80 -13.84
C SER A 695 -1.74 -24.98 -13.92
N LEU A 696 -0.68 -25.58 -14.50
CA LEU A 696 0.57 -24.87 -14.79
C LEU A 696 0.60 -24.44 -16.25
N LYS A 697 1.06 -23.21 -16.53
CA LYS A 697 1.22 -22.64 -17.87
C LYS A 697 2.58 -21.95 -17.99
N ASN A 698 2.90 -21.46 -19.19
CA ASN A 698 4.17 -20.78 -19.49
C ASN A 698 5.41 -21.60 -19.12
N ASN A 699 5.49 -22.80 -19.70
CA ASN A 699 6.67 -23.66 -19.65
C ASN A 699 7.16 -24.02 -18.23
N PRO A 700 6.31 -24.68 -17.40
CA PRO A 700 6.71 -25.10 -16.06
C PRO A 700 7.90 -26.07 -16.11
N PRO A 701 8.73 -26.11 -15.05
CA PRO A 701 9.92 -26.95 -15.01
C PRO A 701 9.58 -28.42 -15.27
N SER A 702 10.48 -29.11 -15.96
CA SER A 702 10.27 -30.52 -16.32
C SER A 702 10.06 -31.37 -15.07
N GLY A 703 8.95 -32.10 -15.04
CA GLY A 703 8.57 -32.95 -13.90
C GLY A 703 7.74 -32.25 -12.80
N ALA A 704 7.52 -30.94 -12.88
CA ALA A 704 6.62 -30.22 -11.99
C ALA A 704 5.17 -30.67 -12.18
N LYS A 705 4.42 -30.77 -11.08
CA LYS A 705 3.02 -31.21 -11.09
C LYS A 705 2.19 -30.32 -10.18
N ILE A 706 0.96 -30.05 -10.59
CA ILE A 706 -0.07 -29.47 -9.73
C ILE A 706 -1.31 -30.37 -9.73
N ILE A 707 -1.87 -30.63 -8.56
CA ILE A 707 -3.12 -31.35 -8.43
C ILE A 707 -4.26 -30.39 -8.73
N SER A 708 -4.98 -30.63 -9.84
CA SER A 708 -5.98 -29.70 -10.34
C SER A 708 -7.11 -29.40 -9.37
N SER A 709 -7.48 -30.32 -8.47
CA SER A 709 -8.58 -30.14 -7.53
C SER A 709 -8.18 -29.49 -6.20
N SER A 710 -6.87 -29.44 -5.88
CA SER A 710 -6.41 -28.97 -4.58
C SER A 710 -5.35 -27.89 -4.65
N GLY A 711 -4.83 -27.57 -5.83
CA GLY A 711 -3.75 -26.60 -6.01
C GLY A 711 -2.43 -27.05 -5.38
N LEU A 712 -2.28 -28.33 -5.03
CA LEU A 712 -1.04 -28.84 -4.45
C LEU A 712 0.01 -28.95 -5.54
N PHE A 713 1.00 -28.06 -5.50
CA PHE A 713 2.19 -28.10 -6.33
C PHE A 713 3.24 -29.02 -5.73
N SER A 714 3.96 -29.73 -6.60
CA SER A 714 5.13 -30.54 -6.23
C SER A 714 6.14 -30.60 -7.36
N TRP A 715 7.41 -30.39 -7.04
CA TRP A 715 8.53 -30.53 -7.97
C TRP A 715 9.82 -30.89 -7.22
N THR A 716 10.69 -31.70 -7.84
CA THR A 716 12.02 -32.01 -7.32
C THR A 716 13.02 -31.68 -8.44
N PRO A 717 13.74 -30.55 -8.34
CA PRO A 717 14.73 -30.19 -9.33
C PRO A 717 15.82 -31.25 -9.42
N SER A 718 16.23 -31.55 -10.64
CA SER A 718 17.34 -32.45 -10.95
C SER A 718 18.67 -31.71 -10.97
N ASP A 719 19.76 -32.47 -11.06
CA ASP A 719 21.12 -31.93 -11.16
C ASP A 719 21.36 -30.99 -12.35
N SER A 720 20.53 -31.04 -13.41
CA SER A 720 20.62 -30.10 -14.54
C SER A 720 19.84 -28.80 -14.30
N ASP A 721 19.02 -28.77 -13.26
CA ASP A 721 18.21 -27.61 -12.89
C ASP A 721 18.98 -26.67 -11.95
N GLY A 722 20.03 -27.14 -11.28
CA GLY A 722 20.89 -26.32 -10.42
C GLY A 722 21.44 -25.08 -11.13
N GLY A 723 21.34 -23.93 -10.46
CA GLY A 723 21.78 -22.62 -10.96
C GLY A 723 20.79 -21.93 -11.89
N ASN A 724 19.68 -22.59 -12.26
CA ASN A 724 18.67 -22.03 -13.15
C ASN A 724 17.49 -21.42 -12.38
N THR A 725 16.83 -20.47 -13.06
CA THR A 725 15.60 -19.83 -12.60
C THR A 725 14.45 -20.22 -13.52
N TYR A 726 13.32 -20.61 -12.92
CA TYR A 726 12.11 -21.01 -13.62
C TYR A 726 10.98 -20.02 -13.36
N ASN A 727 10.51 -19.35 -14.41
CA ASN A 727 9.33 -18.50 -14.40
C ASN A 727 8.19 -19.22 -15.12
N PHE A 728 7.09 -19.48 -14.41
CA PHE A 728 5.92 -20.15 -14.98
C PHE A 728 4.65 -19.78 -14.22
N ASP A 729 3.51 -19.97 -14.85
CA ASP A 729 2.23 -19.54 -14.29
C ASP A 729 1.57 -20.68 -13.52
N VAL A 730 1.07 -20.34 -12.33
CA VAL A 730 -0.03 -21.06 -11.69
C VAL A 730 -1.33 -20.40 -12.11
N VAL A 731 -2.24 -21.18 -12.70
CA VAL A 731 -3.50 -20.67 -13.24
C VAL A 731 -4.66 -21.31 -12.51
N VAL A 732 -5.60 -20.49 -12.03
CA VAL A 732 -6.90 -20.94 -11.51
C VAL A 732 -7.99 -20.76 -12.56
N LYS A 733 -8.82 -21.80 -12.74
CA LYS A 733 -9.84 -21.88 -13.78
C LYS A 733 -11.19 -22.29 -13.23
N GLU A 734 -12.25 -21.71 -13.74
CA GLU A 734 -13.62 -22.21 -13.58
C GLU A 734 -14.06 -22.81 -14.92
N GLY A 735 -14.21 -24.13 -14.95
CA GLY A 735 -14.40 -24.87 -16.20
C GLY A 735 -13.21 -24.72 -17.15
N SER A 736 -13.41 -24.08 -18.30
CA SER A 736 -12.37 -23.81 -19.30
C SER A 736 -11.78 -22.41 -19.24
N THR A 737 -12.38 -21.51 -18.45
CA THR A 737 -12.02 -20.09 -18.41
C THR A 737 -10.96 -19.86 -17.34
N THR A 738 -9.88 -19.18 -17.70
CA THR A 738 -8.91 -18.66 -16.73
C THR A 738 -9.55 -17.52 -15.96
N ILE A 739 -9.58 -17.64 -14.64
CA ILE A 739 -10.15 -16.61 -13.77
C ILE A 739 -9.05 -15.70 -13.25
N ASP A 740 -7.91 -16.31 -12.89
CA ASP A 740 -6.75 -15.59 -12.39
C ASP A 740 -5.48 -16.41 -12.66
N ARG A 741 -4.35 -15.71 -12.71
CA ARG A 741 -3.03 -16.29 -12.91
C ARG A 741 -2.03 -15.59 -12.02
N GLU A 742 -1.08 -16.36 -11.52
CA GLU A 742 0.07 -15.83 -10.83
C GLU A 742 1.32 -16.44 -11.45
N THR A 743 2.24 -15.58 -11.89
CA THR A 743 3.57 -16.00 -12.32
C THR A 743 4.42 -16.25 -11.08
N ILE A 744 4.97 -17.46 -10.96
CA ILE A 744 5.87 -17.81 -9.87
C ILE A 744 7.28 -18.04 -10.38
N THR A 745 8.23 -17.53 -9.61
CA THR A 745 9.66 -17.70 -9.85
C THR A 745 10.24 -18.70 -8.87
N ILE A 746 10.85 -19.77 -9.39
CA ILE A 746 11.60 -20.74 -8.58
C ILE A 746 13.07 -20.69 -8.96
N VAL A 747 13.92 -20.29 -8.01
CA VAL A 747 15.38 -20.33 -8.14
C VAL A 747 15.89 -21.66 -7.59
N VAL A 748 16.66 -22.38 -8.40
CA VAL A 748 17.30 -23.63 -7.97
C VAL A 748 18.77 -23.37 -7.65
N ASN A 749 19.19 -23.56 -6.40
CA ASN A 749 20.59 -23.45 -6.04
C ASN A 749 21.37 -24.67 -6.54
N ASP A 750 22.50 -24.42 -7.22
CA ASP A 750 23.46 -25.46 -7.59
C ASP A 750 24.29 -25.89 -6.37
N VAL A 751 24.09 -27.12 -5.92
CA VAL A 751 24.78 -27.67 -4.74
C VAL A 751 26.17 -28.21 -5.10
N LYS A 752 26.53 -28.32 -6.40
CA LYS A 752 27.83 -28.83 -6.85
C LYS A 752 28.91 -27.77 -7.00
N ASN A 753 28.56 -26.48 -6.94
CA ASN A 753 29.52 -25.38 -7.14
C ASN A 753 29.77 -24.51 -5.89
N THR A 754 29.42 -25.00 -4.70
CA THR A 754 29.80 -24.37 -3.43
C THR A 754 31.01 -25.08 -2.82
N GLU A 755 32.20 -24.81 -3.37
CA GLU A 755 33.47 -24.95 -2.66
C GLU A 755 33.87 -23.56 -2.10
N PRO A 756 34.36 -23.43 -0.85
CA PRO A 756 34.59 -22.11 -0.26
C PRO A 756 35.81 -21.43 -0.89
N GLU A 757 35.69 -20.16 -1.27
CA GLU A 757 36.80 -19.32 -1.74
C GLU A 757 37.97 -19.31 -0.75
N GLU A 758 39.08 -19.93 -1.15
CA GLU A 758 40.39 -19.72 -0.56
C GLU A 758 40.93 -18.38 -1.06
N THR A 759 41.13 -17.42 -0.16
CA THR A 759 41.76 -16.13 -0.47
C THR A 759 43.27 -16.32 -0.65
N GLU A 760 43.79 -16.10 -1.87
CA GLU A 760 45.23 -16.03 -2.11
C GLU A 760 45.83 -14.75 -1.49
N PRO A 761 47.01 -14.83 -0.83
CA PRO A 761 47.63 -13.67 -0.19
C PRO A 761 48.49 -12.85 -1.16
N LYS A 762 48.46 -11.52 -0.99
CA LYS A 762 49.35 -10.54 -1.64
C LYS A 762 50.82 -10.81 -1.33
N ASP A 763 51.64 -10.74 -2.38
CA ASP A 763 53.10 -10.70 -2.35
C ASP A 763 53.61 -9.52 -1.49
N THR A 764 54.29 -9.82 -0.39
CA THR A 764 55.20 -8.89 0.30
C THR A 764 56.48 -9.62 0.68
N GLU A 765 57.61 -9.04 0.26
CA GLU A 765 59.00 -9.46 0.46
C GLU A 765 59.39 -9.56 1.97
N PRO A 766 60.32 -10.45 2.38
CA PRO A 766 60.41 -10.90 3.76
C PRO A 766 61.35 -10.05 4.63
N GLU A 767 60.87 -9.63 5.81
CA GLU A 767 61.74 -9.29 6.95
C GLU A 767 61.81 -10.47 7.94
N GLU A 768 63.05 -10.87 8.24
CA GLU A 768 63.47 -11.87 9.21
C GLU A 768 62.78 -11.74 10.58
N LEU A 769 62.25 -12.84 11.11
CA LEU A 769 62.14 -13.02 12.56
C LEU A 769 62.52 -14.43 12.99
N GLY A 770 63.30 -14.46 14.06
CA GLY A 770 64.06 -15.59 14.53
C GLY A 770 63.27 -16.65 15.29
N ILE A 771 63.84 -17.83 15.27
CA ILE A 771 63.39 -19.06 15.90
C ILE A 771 63.52 -18.94 17.42
N ALA A 772 62.50 -19.39 18.17
CA ALA A 772 62.69 -19.91 19.52
C ALA A 772 62.01 -21.28 19.68
N PRO A 773 62.71 -22.27 20.27
CA PRO A 773 62.36 -23.69 20.20
C PRO A 773 61.53 -24.12 21.42
N PHE A 774 60.68 -25.14 21.29
CA PHE A 774 60.45 -26.20 22.30
C PHE A 774 59.30 -27.13 21.89
N VAL A 775 59.60 -28.20 21.15
CA VAL A 775 58.96 -29.53 21.33
C VAL A 775 60.01 -30.60 21.00
N ASP A 776 60.24 -31.50 21.93
CA ASP A 776 61.19 -32.62 21.86
C ASP A 776 60.48 -33.84 21.23
N GLU A 777 60.91 -34.24 20.03
CA GLU A 777 60.32 -35.33 19.23
C GLU A 777 60.62 -36.74 19.77
N SER A 778 61.26 -36.88 20.95
CA SER A 778 61.65 -38.18 21.50
C SER A 778 60.69 -38.81 22.51
N LYS A 779 59.47 -38.26 22.70
CA LYS A 779 58.51 -38.81 23.69
C LYS A 779 57.23 -39.39 23.07
N ASP A 780 56.89 -40.57 23.58
CA ASP A 780 55.75 -41.41 23.21
C ASP A 780 54.40 -40.64 23.29
N PRO A 781 53.59 -40.62 22.21
CA PRO A 781 52.30 -39.93 22.15
C PRO A 781 51.29 -40.34 23.22
N GLN A 782 51.44 -41.50 23.86
CA GLN A 782 50.46 -41.99 24.84
C GLN A 782 50.49 -41.26 26.20
N SER A 783 51.47 -40.39 26.46
CA SER A 783 51.52 -39.62 27.73
C SER A 783 50.63 -38.36 27.78
N TYR A 784 50.02 -37.96 26.65
CA TYR A 784 49.10 -36.82 26.60
C TYR A 784 47.62 -37.20 26.81
N VAL A 785 47.28 -38.50 26.78
CA VAL A 785 45.90 -39.00 26.90
C VAL A 785 45.45 -39.19 28.35
N ASP A 786 46.37 -39.31 29.31
CA ASP A 786 46.04 -39.49 30.73
C ASP A 786 45.83 -38.18 31.52
N ARG A 787 45.82 -37.01 30.84
CA ARG A 787 45.59 -35.72 31.49
C ARG A 787 44.15 -35.20 31.41
N TYR A 788 43.28 -35.86 30.63
CA TYR A 788 41.89 -35.41 30.40
C TYR A 788 40.82 -36.21 31.16
N ASN A 789 41.21 -37.18 32.00
CA ASN A 789 40.27 -38.01 32.78
C ASN A 789 40.41 -37.87 34.30
N ASN A 790 40.86 -36.72 34.81
CA ASN A 790 40.83 -36.42 36.23
C ASN A 790 40.66 -34.90 36.45
N GLU A 791 39.45 -34.40 36.21
CA GLU A 791 38.84 -33.28 36.92
C GLU A 791 37.34 -33.26 36.56
N ALA A 792 36.58 -34.03 37.35
CA ALA A 792 35.15 -33.86 37.58
C ALA A 792 34.94 -32.98 38.81
#